data_AF-A0A959IWI3-F1
#
_entry.id   AF-A0A959IWI3-F1
#
_cell.length_a   1.000
_cell.length_b   1.000
_cell.length_c   1.000
_cell.angle_alpha   90.00
_cell.angle_beta   90.00
_cell.angle_gamma   90.00
#
_symmetry.space_group_name_H-M   'P 1'
#
loop_
_entity.id
_entity.type
_entity.pdbx_description
1 polymer ?
#
loop_
_entity_poly.entity_id
_entity_poly.type
_entity_poly.pdbx_seq_one_letter_code
_entity_poly.pdbx_strand_id
1 'polypeptide(L)'
;MMNKISLIVALTLLMTSSEAQISMAENFASTIMKQYQDSIVVKRYINQYSADGKPVQVNQSQIDKEEKRPAKWNYEIGVVLTGFERLWEVTGKREYLIYMKGILDHFVSDKGDIRTYDLMEFNLDNIPPGRQLLTLHKVYRDKRYLIAAGQLAKQLEWQPRLKEGGYWHKMVYPYQMWLDGLYMGEPFKAAYLKFNEDDAHWDDVADQFIWMAKNAIDEKTGLMYHGYDESRLQKWADPKTGKSPEFWSRAMGWYMMGIVDVLEMFPSNHAKRRELVAIYKNLAAAILRFQDPKTGTWWQVTDKGGREGNYLESSGTAMFVASILKGIRLGYLPESMLTPAQKAYEGMLNEFVTKDESGTFHFIRAVAGAGLGGNPYRDGSYQYYVQELTRNDDLKAIGPLMQACIEYELISEAKPGEGKVVLLDRYFNNEYKDGKRFHYTWDDPFDSGFSWFGNIFRRLGAKTQHLDTAPKPTDLDKANVYIIVDPDHVKDNPKPNYIGQEDITVITEWVRKGGNLLLMTNDTTNSDALHVNELAKQFGITFTMKNINFVKNDNYPDGAVFTTAGNGIFKENQKLFVKELVTLKTKKGVKKIAVAGKDIVMASANFGMGKVFVIGDPWIYNEYLNGRKLPSDYENFDAATALAHWLLK
;
A
#
# COMPACT_ATOMS: atom_id res chain seq x y z
N MET A 1 61.59 5.89 24.83
CA MET A 1 60.59 6.52 23.95
C MET A 1 59.63 5.44 23.49
N MET A 2 58.48 5.33 24.16
CA MET A 2 57.40 4.38 23.86
C MET A 2 56.08 5.15 23.84
N ASN A 3 55.21 4.71 22.92
CA ASN A 3 53.75 4.79 22.92
C ASN A 3 53.07 6.17 22.84
N LYS A 4 52.34 6.37 21.73
CA LYS A 4 50.87 6.40 21.74
C LYS A 4 50.31 6.28 20.31
N ILE A 5 50.23 5.04 19.85
CA ILE A 5 49.16 4.59 18.95
C ILE A 5 47.92 4.49 19.83
N SER A 6 46.93 5.37 19.65
CA SER A 6 45.50 5.21 20.01
C SER A 6 44.82 6.58 19.96
N LEU A 7 44.45 7.04 18.76
CA LEU A 7 43.30 7.95 18.56
C LEU A 7 42.95 8.09 17.07
N ILE A 8 42.83 6.96 16.36
CA ILE A 8 42.15 6.90 15.06
C ILE A 8 41.08 5.82 15.18
N VAL A 9 40.04 6.14 15.94
CA VAL A 9 38.72 5.51 15.87
C VAL A 9 37.72 6.66 15.90
N ALA A 10 37.79 7.52 14.88
CA ALA A 10 36.71 8.43 14.58
C ALA A 10 35.62 7.59 13.92
N LEU A 11 34.59 7.33 14.72
CA LEU A 11 33.32 6.70 14.38
C LEU A 11 32.69 7.44 13.18
N THR A 12 33.12 7.06 11.98
CA THR A 12 32.43 7.40 10.74
C THR A 12 31.78 6.10 10.31
N LEU A 13 30.64 5.78 10.93
CA LEU A 13 29.67 4.87 10.31
C LEU A 13 29.09 5.64 9.11
N LEU A 14 29.87 5.68 8.03
CA LEU A 14 29.31 5.64 6.69
C LEU A 14 28.49 4.35 6.64
N MET A 15 27.18 4.47 6.88
CA MET A 15 26.22 3.43 6.50
C MET A 15 26.26 3.29 4.98
N THR A 16 27.28 2.59 4.49
CA THR A 16 27.32 2.00 3.17
C THR A 16 26.81 0.58 3.33
N SER A 17 25.49 0.44 3.39
CA SER A 17 24.83 -0.80 3.03
C SER A 17 23.44 -0.47 2.54
N SER A 18 23.24 -0.74 1.25
CA SER A 18 21.96 -0.85 0.56
C SER A 18 21.11 -1.99 1.15
N GLU A 19 20.77 -1.92 2.44
CA GLU A 19 19.58 -2.61 2.90
C GLU A 19 18.42 -1.93 2.18
N ALA A 20 17.74 -2.65 1.30
CA ALA A 20 16.51 -2.18 0.66
C ALA A 20 15.59 -1.66 1.77
N GLN A 21 15.02 -0.46 1.65
CA GLN A 21 14.25 0.15 2.74
C GLN A 21 12.98 -0.64 3.07
N ILE A 22 12.50 -1.47 2.14
CA ILE A 22 11.49 -2.49 2.43
C ILE A 22 11.97 -3.41 3.57
N SER A 23 13.23 -3.85 3.59
CA SER A 23 13.78 -4.68 4.69
C SER A 23 13.73 -3.98 6.04
N MET A 24 13.93 -2.65 6.10
CA MET A 24 13.74 -1.89 7.34
C MET A 24 12.28 -1.95 7.81
N ALA A 25 11.30 -1.77 6.91
CA ALA A 25 9.90 -1.94 7.25
C ALA A 25 9.57 -3.38 7.70
N GLU A 26 10.16 -4.40 7.07
CA GLU A 26 10.01 -5.81 7.47
C GLU A 26 10.58 -6.07 8.87
N ASN A 27 11.69 -5.43 9.24
CA ASN A 27 12.27 -5.52 10.58
C ASN A 27 11.30 -4.97 11.64
N PHE A 28 10.66 -3.82 11.38
CA PHE A 28 9.65 -3.26 12.28
C PHE A 28 8.37 -4.08 12.35
N ALA A 29 7.91 -4.62 11.22
CA ALA A 29 6.81 -5.58 11.20
C ALA A 29 7.15 -6.81 12.07
N SER A 30 8.37 -7.33 11.97
CA SER A 30 8.87 -8.44 12.79
C SER A 30 8.89 -8.08 14.28
N THR A 31 9.37 -6.87 14.65
CA THR A 31 9.30 -6.37 16.04
C THR A 31 7.86 -6.39 16.56
N ILE A 32 6.90 -5.85 15.80
CA ILE A 32 5.49 -5.81 16.22
C ILE A 32 4.88 -7.21 16.31
N MET A 33 5.12 -8.08 15.32
CA MET A 33 4.61 -9.46 15.35
C MET A 33 5.18 -10.26 16.53
N LYS A 34 6.44 -10.02 16.92
CA LYS A 34 7.04 -10.63 18.12
C LYS A 34 6.47 -10.06 19.41
N GLN A 35 6.26 -8.74 19.47
CA GLN A 35 5.68 -8.08 20.64
C GLN A 35 4.21 -8.47 20.85
N TYR A 36 3.46 -8.66 19.77
CA TYR A 36 2.02 -8.91 19.77
C TYR A 36 1.70 -10.24 19.04
N GLN A 37 2.23 -11.34 19.55
CA GLN A 37 1.93 -12.71 19.07
C GLN A 37 0.44 -13.05 19.20
N ASP A 38 -0.25 -12.37 20.10
CA ASP A 38 -1.67 -12.46 20.35
C ASP A 38 -2.51 -11.63 19.36
N SER A 39 -1.92 -11.12 18.26
CA SER A 39 -2.63 -10.31 17.27
C SER A 39 -3.24 -9.03 17.86
N ILE A 40 -2.49 -8.33 18.71
CA ILE A 40 -2.85 -7.02 19.28
C ILE A 40 -4.21 -7.08 20.02
N VAL A 41 -4.58 -8.25 20.53
CA VAL A 41 -5.82 -8.42 21.33
C VAL A 41 -5.61 -8.00 22.78
N VAL A 42 -4.36 -7.78 23.18
CA VAL A 42 -3.97 -7.24 24.48
C VAL A 42 -3.09 -6.00 24.27
N LYS A 43 -3.39 -4.92 25.00
CA LYS A 43 -2.59 -3.70 24.96
C LYS A 43 -1.26 -3.93 25.69
N ARG A 44 -0.14 -3.49 25.10
CA ARG A 44 1.19 -3.58 25.72
C ARG A 44 1.86 -2.20 25.68
N TYR A 45 1.49 -1.32 26.62
CA TYR A 45 2.05 0.04 26.73
C TYR A 45 3.05 0.13 27.88
N ILE A 46 4.20 -0.53 27.75
CA ILE A 46 5.07 -0.71 28.93
C ILE A 46 6.20 0.32 28.97
N ASN A 47 6.66 0.81 27.82
CA ASN A 47 7.78 1.75 27.75
C ASN A 47 7.26 3.18 27.54
N GLN A 48 6.98 3.88 28.65
CA GLN A 48 6.64 5.30 28.64
C GLN A 48 7.81 6.14 29.12
N TYR A 49 8.03 7.26 28.45
CA TYR A 49 9.09 8.21 28.79
C TYR A 49 8.51 9.60 28.92
N SER A 50 9.00 10.38 29.88
CA SER A 50 8.74 11.82 29.89
C SER A 50 9.37 12.48 28.67
N ALA A 51 8.97 13.73 28.40
CA ALA A 51 9.48 14.49 27.27
C ALA A 51 11.01 14.75 27.30
N ASP A 52 11.62 14.73 28.49
CA ASP A 52 13.08 14.77 28.66
C ASP A 52 13.77 13.39 28.49
N GLY A 53 13.02 12.37 28.04
CA GLY A 53 13.53 11.04 27.72
C GLY A 53 13.76 10.13 28.93
N LYS A 54 13.33 10.53 30.13
CA LYS A 54 13.46 9.66 31.31
C LYS A 54 12.36 8.60 31.32
N PRO A 55 12.68 7.32 31.60
CA PRO A 55 11.67 6.29 31.80
C PRO A 55 10.71 6.68 32.92
N VAL A 56 9.42 6.61 32.66
CA VAL A 56 8.40 6.75 33.70
C VAL A 56 8.42 5.46 34.52
N GLN A 57 8.69 5.56 35.81
CA GLN A 57 8.67 4.41 36.71
C GLN A 57 7.23 3.92 36.88
N VAL A 58 6.92 2.78 36.29
CA VAL A 58 5.63 2.10 36.41
C VAL A 58 5.83 0.93 37.39
N ASN A 59 4.98 0.82 38.41
CA ASN A 59 5.12 -0.31 39.34
C ASN A 59 4.63 -1.62 38.70
N GLN A 60 5.11 -2.77 39.21
CA GLN A 60 4.79 -4.08 38.63
C GLN A 60 3.28 -4.34 38.54
N SER A 61 2.49 -3.86 39.49
CA SER A 61 1.03 -4.06 39.48
C SER A 61 0.31 -3.26 38.39
N GLN A 62 0.83 -2.09 38.01
CA GLN A 62 0.34 -1.32 36.87
C GLN A 62 0.76 -1.98 35.55
N ILE A 63 1.98 -2.53 35.47
CA ILE A 63 2.45 -3.31 34.31
C ILE A 63 1.54 -4.52 34.11
N ASP A 64 1.33 -5.33 35.15
CA ASP A 64 0.48 -6.53 35.10
C ASP A 64 -0.98 -6.21 34.69
N LYS A 65 -1.46 -5.01 35.03
CA LYS A 65 -2.80 -4.55 34.68
C LYS A 65 -2.89 -4.12 33.22
N GLU A 66 -1.92 -3.35 32.72
CA GLU A 66 -1.90 -2.94 31.31
C GLU A 66 -1.64 -4.14 30.39
N GLU A 67 -0.73 -5.04 30.75
CA GLU A 67 -0.42 -6.29 30.02
C GLU A 67 -1.55 -7.33 30.01
N LYS A 68 -2.63 -7.12 30.75
CA LYS A 68 -3.84 -7.95 30.72
C LYS A 68 -5.04 -7.23 30.15
N ARG A 69 -4.88 -5.98 29.73
CA ARG A 69 -5.99 -5.13 29.28
C ARG A 69 -6.40 -5.53 27.86
N PRO A 70 -7.64 -6.01 27.66
CA PRO A 70 -8.12 -6.33 26.32
C PRO A 70 -8.06 -5.10 25.42
N ALA A 71 -7.60 -5.30 24.20
CA ALA A 71 -7.66 -4.28 23.17
C ALA A 71 -9.13 -4.00 22.80
N LYS A 72 -9.35 -2.79 22.27
CA LYS A 72 -10.62 -2.37 21.71
C LYS A 72 -10.42 -2.06 20.24
N TRP A 73 -11.50 -2.20 19.48
CA TRP A 73 -11.55 -1.69 18.11
C TRP A 73 -11.26 -0.20 18.10
N ASN A 74 -10.18 0.22 17.43
CA ASN A 74 -9.75 1.62 17.38
C ASN A 74 -8.78 1.87 16.21
N TYR A 75 -8.46 3.14 15.99
CA TYR A 75 -7.59 3.60 14.92
C TYR A 75 -6.13 3.13 15.05
N GLU A 76 -5.61 2.91 16.25
CA GLU A 76 -4.21 2.47 16.43
C GLU A 76 -3.96 1.16 15.69
N ILE A 77 -4.96 0.27 15.69
CA ILE A 77 -4.99 -0.95 14.88
C ILE A 77 -4.99 -0.59 13.39
N GLY A 78 -5.94 0.22 12.93
CA GLY A 78 -6.04 0.57 11.50
C GLY A 78 -4.76 1.22 10.94
N VAL A 79 -4.10 2.06 11.74
CA VAL A 79 -2.84 2.72 11.39
C VAL A 79 -1.72 1.71 11.20
N VAL A 80 -1.46 0.84 12.19
CA VAL A 80 -0.38 -0.15 12.08
C VAL A 80 -0.68 -1.16 10.98
N LEU A 81 -1.94 -1.59 10.86
CA LEU A 81 -2.38 -2.50 9.81
C LEU A 81 -2.21 -1.89 8.41
N THR A 82 -2.33 -0.58 8.24
CA THR A 82 -2.04 0.08 6.96
C THR A 82 -0.56 -0.11 6.57
N GLY A 83 0.37 -0.09 7.52
CA GLY A 83 1.78 -0.42 7.26
C GLY A 83 1.99 -1.88 6.83
N PHE A 84 1.34 -2.83 7.52
CA PHE A 84 1.36 -4.26 7.17
C PHE A 84 0.73 -4.52 5.80
N GLU A 85 -0.37 -3.86 5.49
CA GLU A 85 -1.05 -3.94 4.20
C GLU A 85 -0.14 -3.46 3.07
N ARG A 86 0.52 -2.31 3.25
CA ARG A 86 1.49 -1.80 2.27
C ARG A 86 2.68 -2.73 2.09
N LEU A 87 3.21 -3.32 3.16
CA LEU A 87 4.25 -4.35 3.09
C LEU A 87 3.78 -5.57 2.28
N TRP A 88 2.57 -6.06 2.58
CA TRP A 88 1.97 -7.17 1.85
C TRP A 88 1.81 -6.85 0.36
N GLU A 89 1.32 -5.66 0.00
CA GLU A 89 1.16 -5.23 -1.40
C GLU A 89 2.48 -5.21 -2.18
N VAL A 90 3.59 -4.78 -1.54
CA VAL A 90 4.88 -4.62 -2.23
C VAL A 90 5.77 -5.86 -2.20
N THR A 91 5.41 -6.88 -1.40
CA THR A 91 6.20 -8.12 -1.22
C THR A 91 5.43 -9.40 -1.55
N GLY A 92 4.09 -9.36 -1.58
CA GLY A 92 3.24 -10.56 -1.72
C GLY A 92 3.33 -11.53 -0.52
N LYS A 93 4.02 -11.17 0.56
CA LYS A 93 4.33 -12.06 1.69
C LYS A 93 3.10 -12.38 2.54
N ARG A 94 2.81 -13.68 2.65
CA ARG A 94 1.60 -14.23 3.28
C ARG A 94 1.50 -13.91 4.77
N GLU A 95 2.62 -13.86 5.47
CA GLU A 95 2.66 -13.65 6.91
C GLU A 95 1.99 -12.34 7.34
N TYR A 96 2.14 -11.28 6.54
CA TYR A 96 1.50 -9.99 6.80
C TYR A 96 -0.01 -10.07 6.60
N LEU A 97 -0.48 -10.73 5.54
CA LEU A 97 -1.90 -10.96 5.30
C LEU A 97 -2.55 -11.79 6.43
N ILE A 98 -1.90 -12.87 6.85
CA ILE A 98 -2.38 -13.70 7.96
C ILE A 98 -2.44 -12.88 9.24
N TYR A 99 -1.41 -12.08 9.53
CA TYR A 99 -1.36 -11.28 10.73
C TYR A 99 -2.49 -10.24 10.77
N MET A 100 -2.70 -9.50 9.67
CA MET A 100 -3.83 -8.58 9.54
C MET A 100 -5.17 -9.27 9.75
N LYS A 101 -5.37 -10.45 9.13
CA LYS A 101 -6.59 -11.24 9.26
C LYS A 101 -6.82 -11.69 10.70
N GLY A 102 -5.79 -12.20 11.37
CA GLY A 102 -5.88 -12.65 12.76
C GLY A 102 -6.33 -11.54 13.71
N ILE A 103 -5.81 -10.32 13.51
CA ILE A 103 -6.22 -9.14 14.28
C ILE A 103 -7.69 -8.81 14.02
N LEU A 104 -8.12 -8.73 12.76
CA LEU A 104 -9.49 -8.33 12.43
C LEU A 104 -10.54 -9.40 12.78
N ASP A 105 -10.21 -10.68 12.66
CA ASP A 105 -11.08 -11.80 13.08
C ASP A 105 -11.34 -11.79 14.59
N HIS A 106 -10.43 -11.24 15.39
CA HIS A 106 -10.69 -11.05 16.81
C HIS A 106 -11.84 -10.07 17.06
N PHE A 107 -12.02 -9.05 16.23
CA PHE A 107 -13.06 -8.04 16.42
C PHE A 107 -14.34 -8.34 15.63
N VAL A 108 -14.24 -9.00 14.47
CA VAL A 108 -15.39 -9.26 13.59
C VAL A 108 -16.06 -10.58 13.93
N SER A 109 -17.33 -10.54 14.33
CA SER A 109 -18.13 -11.73 14.64
C SER A 109 -18.48 -12.54 13.38
N ASP A 110 -19.02 -13.75 13.56
CA ASP A 110 -19.53 -14.58 12.45
C ASP A 110 -20.70 -13.93 11.69
N LYS A 111 -21.35 -12.93 12.29
CA LYS A 111 -22.43 -12.15 11.66
C LYS A 111 -21.93 -10.85 11.03
N GLY A 112 -20.65 -10.51 11.21
CA GLY A 112 -20.07 -9.23 10.78
C GLY A 112 -20.22 -8.09 11.79
N ASP A 113 -20.69 -8.33 13.00
CA ASP A 113 -20.72 -7.32 14.07
C ASP A 113 -19.28 -7.02 14.55
N ILE A 114 -19.00 -5.75 14.87
CA ILE A 114 -17.68 -5.34 15.38
C ILE A 114 -17.71 -5.31 16.91
N ARG A 115 -16.94 -6.17 17.56
CA ARG A 115 -16.80 -6.21 19.03
C ARG A 115 -16.21 -4.90 19.54
N THR A 116 -16.72 -4.43 20.68
CA THR A 116 -16.30 -3.19 21.37
C THR A 116 -16.55 -1.88 20.61
N TYR A 117 -17.15 -1.95 19.43
CA TYR A 117 -17.59 -0.81 18.65
C TYR A 117 -19.03 -0.43 19.03
N ASP A 118 -19.28 0.86 19.22
CA ASP A 118 -20.60 1.43 19.42
C ASP A 118 -20.80 2.62 18.47
N LEU A 119 -21.77 2.49 17.56
CA LEU A 119 -22.11 3.51 16.59
C LEU A 119 -22.57 4.81 17.27
N MET A 120 -23.23 4.73 18.43
CA MET A 120 -23.77 5.89 19.13
C MET A 120 -22.69 6.77 19.77
N GLU A 121 -21.45 6.29 19.87
CA GLU A 121 -20.32 7.14 20.24
C GLU A 121 -19.96 8.15 19.13
N PHE A 122 -20.41 7.90 17.88
CA PHE A 122 -20.04 8.64 16.67
C PHE A 122 -18.56 9.03 16.67
N ASN A 123 -17.71 8.05 17.00
CA ASN A 123 -16.30 8.29 17.23
C ASN A 123 -15.53 7.99 15.95
N LEU A 124 -14.97 9.03 15.31
CA LEU A 124 -14.21 8.85 14.07
C LEU A 124 -13.01 7.91 14.26
N ASP A 125 -12.43 7.83 15.46
CA ASP A 125 -11.31 6.94 15.76
C ASP A 125 -11.64 5.45 15.60
N ASN A 126 -12.92 5.08 15.47
CA ASN A 126 -13.33 3.69 15.21
C ASN A 126 -13.35 3.34 13.71
N ILE A 127 -13.16 4.31 12.82
CA ILE A 127 -13.34 4.11 11.37
C ILE A 127 -12.12 3.51 10.65
N PRO A 128 -10.85 3.84 10.98
CA PRO A 128 -9.70 3.48 10.16
C PRO A 128 -9.53 2.01 9.78
N PRO A 129 -9.74 1.02 10.68
CA PRO A 129 -9.56 -0.38 10.30
C PRO A 129 -10.57 -0.87 9.26
N GLY A 130 -11.60 -0.07 8.94
CA GLY A 130 -12.55 -0.33 7.87
C GLY A 130 -11.91 -0.51 6.48
N ARG A 131 -10.75 0.11 6.22
CA ARG A 131 -10.02 -0.08 4.96
C ARG A 131 -9.58 -1.54 4.80
N GLN A 132 -9.00 -2.11 5.85
CA GLN A 132 -8.54 -3.49 5.83
C GLN A 132 -9.70 -4.50 5.81
N LEU A 133 -10.89 -4.14 6.31
CA LEU A 133 -12.09 -4.96 6.10
C LEU A 133 -12.43 -5.11 4.60
N LEU A 134 -12.35 -4.03 3.83
CA LEU A 134 -12.56 -4.08 2.38
C LEU A 134 -11.48 -4.93 1.68
N THR A 135 -10.23 -4.81 2.12
CA THR A 135 -9.12 -5.64 1.61
C THR A 135 -9.33 -7.12 1.91
N LEU A 136 -9.66 -7.49 3.15
CA LEU A 136 -9.95 -8.87 3.49
C LEU A 136 -11.17 -9.41 2.73
N HIS A 137 -12.19 -8.59 2.47
CA HIS A 137 -13.32 -9.00 1.63
C HIS A 137 -12.87 -9.29 0.19
N LYS A 138 -12.03 -8.44 -0.41
CA LYS A 138 -11.47 -8.68 -1.76
C LYS A 138 -10.67 -9.97 -1.83
N VAL A 139 -9.86 -10.22 -0.81
CA VAL A 139 -8.97 -11.39 -0.78
C VAL A 139 -9.73 -12.66 -0.46
N TYR A 140 -10.57 -12.68 0.58
CA TYR A 140 -11.20 -13.90 1.09
C TYR A 140 -12.63 -14.15 0.60
N ARG A 141 -13.29 -13.15 0.00
CA ARG A 141 -14.72 -13.18 -0.35
C ARG A 141 -15.66 -13.41 0.84
N ASP A 142 -15.16 -13.26 2.06
CA ASP A 142 -15.95 -13.40 3.28
C ASP A 142 -16.83 -12.15 3.45
N LYS A 143 -18.16 -12.35 3.41
CA LYS A 143 -19.15 -11.28 3.48
C LYS A 143 -19.16 -10.57 4.84
N ARG A 144 -18.68 -11.20 5.91
CA ARG A 144 -18.66 -10.62 7.26
C ARG A 144 -17.85 -9.33 7.30
N TYR A 145 -16.74 -9.27 6.56
CA TYR A 145 -15.93 -8.06 6.48
C TYR A 145 -16.65 -6.91 5.77
N LEU A 146 -17.41 -7.21 4.70
CA LEU A 146 -18.21 -6.19 4.01
C LEU A 146 -19.36 -5.69 4.87
N ILE A 147 -20.01 -6.57 5.64
CA ILE A 147 -21.05 -6.20 6.63
C ILE A 147 -20.46 -5.29 7.72
N ALA A 148 -19.28 -5.63 8.24
CA ALA A 148 -18.58 -4.81 9.23
C ALA A 148 -18.20 -3.44 8.64
N ALA A 149 -17.65 -3.38 7.43
CA ALA A 149 -17.37 -2.12 6.74
C ALA A 149 -18.64 -1.28 6.53
N GLY A 150 -19.78 -1.92 6.21
CA GLY A 150 -21.06 -1.24 6.07
C GLY A 150 -21.54 -0.54 7.36
N GLN A 151 -21.25 -1.10 8.54
CA GLN A 151 -21.57 -0.43 9.82
C GLN A 151 -20.76 0.85 10.02
N LEU A 152 -19.47 0.84 9.67
CA LEU A 152 -18.60 2.02 9.75
C LEU A 152 -19.03 3.09 8.73
N ALA A 153 -19.38 2.68 7.51
CA ALA A 153 -19.94 3.58 6.51
C ALA A 153 -21.26 4.20 6.98
N LYS A 154 -22.11 3.41 7.66
CA LYS A 154 -23.35 3.91 8.25
C LYS A 154 -23.10 4.96 9.33
N GLN A 155 -22.07 4.80 10.16
CA GLN A 155 -21.70 5.86 11.09
C GLN A 155 -21.32 7.15 10.35
N LEU A 156 -20.51 7.10 9.29
CA LEU A 156 -20.12 8.31 8.54
C LEU A 156 -21.29 9.01 7.85
N GLU A 157 -22.32 8.26 7.43
CA GLU A 157 -23.57 8.82 6.92
C GLU A 157 -24.30 9.64 7.99
N TRP A 158 -24.31 9.17 9.24
CA TRP A 158 -25.05 9.77 10.37
C TRP A 158 -24.18 10.58 11.35
N GLN A 159 -22.88 10.69 11.06
CA GLN A 159 -21.92 11.40 11.89
C GLN A 159 -22.39 12.85 12.08
N PRO A 160 -22.49 13.36 13.32
CA PRO A 160 -22.86 14.76 13.57
C PRO A 160 -21.89 15.72 12.88
N ARG A 161 -22.42 16.87 12.45
CA ARG A 161 -21.67 17.83 11.62
C ARG A 161 -21.76 19.25 12.14
N LEU A 162 -20.74 20.04 11.83
CA LEU A 162 -20.77 21.50 11.89
C LEU A 162 -21.83 22.06 10.95
N LYS A 163 -22.16 23.34 11.08
CA LYS A 163 -23.08 24.01 10.17
C LYS A 163 -22.61 23.95 8.71
N GLU A 164 -21.29 24.08 8.49
CA GLU A 164 -20.70 24.00 7.15
C GLU A 164 -20.65 22.56 6.60
N GLY A 165 -20.86 21.53 7.42
CA GLY A 165 -20.92 20.12 7.01
C GLY A 165 -19.77 19.24 7.51
N GLY A 166 -18.75 19.84 8.15
CA GLY A 166 -17.59 19.13 8.66
C GLY A 166 -17.93 18.18 9.82
N TYR A 167 -17.37 16.99 9.86
CA TYR A 167 -17.68 16.00 10.90
C TYR A 167 -17.23 16.46 12.28
N TRP A 168 -18.12 16.32 13.27
CA TRP A 168 -17.68 16.33 14.66
C TRP A 168 -16.70 15.18 14.87
N HIS A 169 -15.62 15.43 15.61
CA HIS A 169 -14.60 14.42 15.84
C HIS A 169 -15.17 13.22 16.60
N LYS A 170 -16.01 13.48 17.62
CA LYS A 170 -16.75 12.48 18.41
C LYS A 170 -18.07 13.07 18.92
N MET A 171 -19.04 12.22 19.29
CA MET A 171 -20.27 12.70 19.95
C MET A 171 -19.97 13.50 21.23
N VAL A 172 -18.93 13.11 21.97
CA VAL A 172 -18.47 13.80 23.19
C VAL A 172 -17.70 15.10 22.94
N TYR A 173 -17.39 15.42 21.69
CA TYR A 173 -16.73 16.66 21.26
C TYR A 173 -17.62 17.43 20.29
N PRO A 174 -18.75 17.98 20.77
CA PRO A 174 -19.71 18.67 19.92
C PRO A 174 -19.07 19.91 19.29
N TYR A 175 -19.45 20.18 18.04
CA TYR A 175 -19.01 21.32 17.22
C TYR A 175 -17.50 21.39 16.94
N GLN A 176 -16.77 20.28 17.12
CA GLN A 176 -15.31 20.26 16.98
C GLN A 176 -14.85 19.40 15.81
N MET A 177 -14.04 19.99 14.92
CA MET A 177 -13.24 19.26 13.94
C MET A 177 -11.78 19.23 14.39
N TRP A 178 -11.15 18.05 14.37
CA TRP A 178 -9.72 17.87 14.64
C TRP A 178 -9.04 17.32 13.39
N LEU A 179 -7.80 17.74 13.13
CA LEU A 179 -7.04 17.30 11.94
C LEU A 179 -6.95 15.77 11.86
N ASP A 180 -6.85 15.11 13.01
CA ASP A 180 -6.85 13.66 13.20
C ASP A 180 -8.04 13.01 12.48
N GLY A 181 -9.25 13.58 12.66
CA GLY A 181 -10.49 13.05 12.10
C GLY A 181 -10.49 12.91 10.58
N LEU A 182 -9.68 13.70 9.88
CA LEU A 182 -9.58 13.67 8.42
C LEU A 182 -8.86 12.40 7.93
N TYR A 183 -7.82 11.95 8.64
CA TYR A 183 -7.26 10.61 8.39
C TYR A 183 -8.21 9.51 8.85
N MET A 184 -8.97 9.77 9.93
CA MET A 184 -9.79 8.70 10.50
C MET A 184 -10.97 8.31 9.60
N GLY A 185 -11.68 9.30 9.05
CA GLY A 185 -12.89 9.10 8.26
C GLY A 185 -12.64 9.01 6.74
N GLU A 186 -11.92 9.97 6.17
CA GLU A 186 -11.96 10.22 4.73
C GLU A 186 -11.29 9.13 3.87
N PRO A 187 -10.11 8.58 4.23
CA PRO A 187 -9.51 7.47 3.50
C PRO A 187 -10.40 6.23 3.44
N PHE A 188 -11.07 5.88 4.55
CA PHE A 188 -12.03 4.76 4.55
C PHE A 188 -13.23 5.06 3.66
N LYS A 189 -13.81 6.26 3.78
CA LYS A 189 -14.94 6.67 2.95
C LYS A 189 -14.61 6.63 1.47
N ALA A 190 -13.48 7.20 1.06
CA ALA A 190 -12.98 7.14 -0.31
C ALA A 190 -12.80 5.69 -0.80
N ALA A 191 -12.22 4.82 0.03
CA ALA A 191 -12.07 3.40 -0.31
C ALA A 191 -13.43 2.69 -0.44
N TYR A 192 -14.42 3.04 0.39
CA TYR A 192 -15.77 2.49 0.36
C TYR A 192 -16.56 2.97 -0.86
N LEU A 193 -16.48 4.25 -1.22
CA LEU A 193 -17.10 4.80 -2.45
C LEU A 193 -16.51 4.13 -3.69
N LYS A 194 -15.18 4.05 -3.77
CA LYS A 194 -14.48 3.39 -4.87
C LYS A 194 -14.85 1.91 -4.98
N PHE A 195 -14.96 1.21 -3.86
CA PHE A 195 -15.36 -0.20 -3.84
C PHE A 195 -16.77 -0.43 -4.38
N ASN A 196 -17.69 0.50 -4.09
CA ASN A 196 -19.09 0.40 -4.53
C ASN A 196 -19.36 1.09 -5.87
N GLU A 197 -18.34 1.59 -6.58
CA GLU A 197 -18.49 2.36 -7.82
C GLU A 197 -19.42 3.58 -7.63
N ASP A 198 -19.38 4.23 -6.46
CA ASP A 198 -20.25 5.36 -6.10
C ASP A 198 -19.59 6.70 -6.46
N ASP A 199 -19.89 7.18 -7.65
CA ASP A 199 -19.37 8.45 -8.17
C ASP A 199 -20.08 9.70 -7.61
N ALA A 200 -21.24 9.55 -6.97
CA ALA A 200 -22.10 10.68 -6.59
C ALA A 200 -21.66 11.39 -5.30
N HIS A 201 -20.89 10.72 -4.44
CA HIS A 201 -20.62 11.20 -3.07
C HIS A 201 -19.17 11.66 -2.81
N TRP A 202 -18.35 11.80 -3.86
CA TRP A 202 -16.97 12.28 -3.73
C TRP A 202 -16.85 13.74 -3.27
N ASP A 203 -17.88 14.56 -3.49
CA ASP A 203 -17.93 15.94 -3.02
C ASP A 203 -17.80 16.03 -1.50
N ASP A 204 -18.52 15.17 -0.75
CA ASP A 204 -18.49 15.18 0.71
C ASP A 204 -17.09 14.79 1.22
N VAL A 205 -16.36 13.89 0.55
CA VAL A 205 -14.96 13.58 0.92
C VAL A 205 -14.06 14.81 0.75
N ALA A 206 -14.16 15.51 -0.39
CA ALA A 206 -13.34 16.69 -0.64
C ALA A 206 -13.65 17.83 0.33
N ASP A 207 -14.93 18.04 0.62
CA ASP A 207 -15.39 19.14 1.45
C ASP A 207 -14.88 19.06 2.90
N GLN A 208 -14.74 17.84 3.46
CA GLN A 208 -14.16 17.67 4.80
C GLN A 208 -12.75 18.27 4.90
N PHE A 209 -11.89 18.01 3.91
CA PHE A 209 -10.55 18.60 3.86
C PHE A 209 -10.60 20.12 3.65
N ILE A 210 -11.45 20.59 2.73
CA ILE A 210 -11.57 22.01 2.39
C ILE A 210 -12.06 22.83 3.58
N TRP A 211 -13.10 22.37 4.28
CA TRP A 211 -13.64 23.05 5.46
C TRP A 211 -12.65 23.09 6.61
N MET A 212 -11.93 21.98 6.85
CA MET A 212 -10.89 22.00 7.88
C MET A 212 -9.75 22.95 7.50
N ALA A 213 -9.28 22.94 6.25
CA ALA A 213 -8.24 23.86 5.78
C ALA A 213 -8.66 25.33 5.94
N LYS A 214 -9.88 25.68 5.52
CA LYS A 214 -10.45 27.02 5.67
C LYS A 214 -10.42 27.51 7.12
N ASN A 215 -10.71 26.62 8.08
CA ASN A 215 -10.91 27.01 9.47
C ASN A 215 -9.68 26.77 10.37
N ALA A 216 -8.68 26.00 9.93
CA ALA A 216 -7.52 25.64 10.75
C ALA A 216 -6.18 26.17 10.27
N ILE A 217 -6.05 26.65 9.01
CA ILE A 217 -4.79 27.23 8.52
C ILE A 217 -4.49 28.55 9.25
N ASP A 218 -3.23 28.72 9.63
CA ASP A 218 -2.66 30.01 9.99
C ASP A 218 -2.07 30.70 8.75
N GLU A 219 -2.55 31.91 8.45
CA GLU A 219 -2.12 32.66 7.26
C GLU A 219 -0.64 33.07 7.30
N LYS A 220 -0.07 33.21 8.49
CA LYS A 220 1.32 33.65 8.66
C LYS A 220 2.31 32.52 8.39
N THR A 221 2.08 31.36 8.98
CA THR A 221 3.00 30.22 8.91
C THR A 221 2.64 29.24 7.80
N GLY A 222 1.38 29.19 7.38
CA GLY A 222 0.82 28.17 6.48
C GLY A 222 0.61 26.81 7.16
N LEU A 223 0.87 26.68 8.47
CA LEU A 223 0.61 25.47 9.25
C LEU A 223 -0.87 25.39 9.66
N MET A 224 -1.31 24.22 10.12
CA MET A 224 -2.68 23.99 10.59
C MET A 224 -2.73 23.73 12.08
N TYR A 225 -3.62 24.44 12.78
CA TYR A 225 -3.92 24.19 14.18
C TYR A 225 -4.60 22.83 14.36
N HIS A 226 -4.32 22.14 15.48
CA HIS A 226 -4.84 20.79 15.76
C HIS A 226 -6.37 20.71 15.68
N GLY A 227 -7.08 21.63 16.35
CA GLY A 227 -8.54 21.60 16.44
C GLY A 227 -9.19 22.93 16.11
N TYR A 228 -10.44 22.84 15.66
CA TYR A 228 -11.35 23.96 15.43
C TYR A 228 -12.69 23.66 16.12
N ASP A 229 -13.16 24.56 16.98
CA ASP A 229 -14.47 24.54 17.62
C ASP A 229 -15.35 25.66 17.03
N GLU A 230 -16.35 25.29 16.23
CA GLU A 230 -17.29 26.22 15.61
C GLU A 230 -18.10 26.99 16.66
N SER A 231 -18.40 26.34 17.80
CA SER A 231 -19.17 26.95 18.89
C SER A 231 -18.34 27.91 19.75
N ARG A 232 -17.01 27.73 19.75
CA ARG A 232 -16.04 28.47 20.58
C ARG A 232 -16.32 28.38 22.08
N LEU A 233 -16.99 27.30 22.50
CA LEU A 233 -17.34 27.06 23.91
C LEU A 233 -16.22 26.33 24.66
N GLN A 234 -15.33 25.65 23.94
CA GLN A 234 -14.15 25.06 24.55
C GLN A 234 -13.16 26.13 25.03
N LYS A 235 -12.60 25.96 26.23
CA LYS A 235 -11.62 26.89 26.82
C LYS A 235 -10.31 26.97 26.02
N TRP A 236 -9.94 25.91 25.31
CA TRP A 236 -8.78 25.90 24.43
C TRP A 236 -9.02 26.67 23.11
N ALA A 237 -10.29 26.90 22.74
CA ALA A 237 -10.63 27.52 21.47
C ALA A 237 -10.49 29.04 21.56
N ASP A 238 -9.78 29.62 20.60
CA ASP A 238 -9.68 31.07 20.50
C ASP A 238 -11.08 31.69 20.33
N PRO A 239 -11.49 32.66 21.18
CA PRO A 239 -12.84 33.23 21.14
C PRO A 239 -13.24 33.92 19.82
N LYS A 240 -12.27 34.30 18.98
CA LYS A 240 -12.54 34.96 17.68
C LYS A 240 -12.56 33.98 16.51
N THR A 241 -11.70 32.98 16.55
CA THR A 241 -11.42 32.10 15.41
C THR A 241 -11.82 30.65 15.65
N GLY A 242 -12.06 30.23 16.89
CA GLY A 242 -12.37 28.84 17.25
C GLY A 242 -11.17 27.88 17.18
N LYS A 243 -9.99 28.37 16.80
CA LYS A 243 -8.78 27.55 16.61
C LYS A 243 -8.15 27.18 17.95
N SER A 244 -7.59 25.97 18.05
CA SER A 244 -6.68 25.59 19.13
C SER A 244 -5.36 26.37 19.05
N PRO A 245 -4.53 26.45 20.11
CA PRO A 245 -3.45 27.43 20.13
C PRO A 245 -2.12 26.96 19.51
N GLU A 246 -1.97 25.68 19.17
CA GLU A 246 -0.67 25.11 18.78
C GLU A 246 -0.72 24.28 17.48
N PHE A 247 0.41 24.24 16.76
CA PHE A 247 0.65 23.39 15.60
C PHE A 247 1.30 22.08 16.04
N TRP A 248 0.50 21.04 16.20
CA TRP A 248 0.98 19.73 16.62
C TRP A 248 1.36 18.87 15.41
N SER A 249 2.60 18.40 15.38
CA SER A 249 3.16 17.68 14.21
C SER A 249 2.36 16.45 13.82
N ARG A 250 1.95 15.59 14.77
CA ARG A 250 1.16 14.40 14.42
C ARG A 250 -0.24 14.74 13.88
N ALA A 251 -0.92 15.75 14.40
CA ALA A 251 -2.21 16.17 13.87
C ALA A 251 -2.11 16.62 12.40
N MET A 252 -1.09 17.42 12.06
CA MET A 252 -0.82 17.76 10.66
C MET A 252 -0.37 16.54 9.84
N GLY A 253 0.36 15.61 10.45
CA GLY A 253 0.73 14.33 9.84
C GLY A 253 -0.49 13.53 9.41
N TRP A 254 -1.53 13.46 10.24
CA TRP A 254 -2.80 12.83 9.88
C TRP A 254 -3.47 13.50 8.69
N TYR A 255 -3.56 14.83 8.70
CA TYR A 255 -4.13 15.56 7.57
C TYR A 255 -3.38 15.25 6.26
N MET A 256 -2.04 15.28 6.31
CA MET A 256 -1.16 15.00 5.17
C MET A 256 -1.30 13.57 4.64
N MET A 257 -1.35 12.57 5.53
CA MET A 257 -1.60 11.18 5.13
C MET A 257 -3.01 10.99 4.58
N GLY A 258 -4.01 11.59 5.21
CA GLY A 258 -5.41 11.47 4.79
C GLY A 258 -5.64 12.02 3.39
N ILE A 259 -5.14 13.22 3.11
CA ILE A 259 -5.37 13.88 1.82
C ILE A 259 -4.63 13.18 0.67
N VAL A 260 -3.40 12.69 0.88
CA VAL A 260 -2.66 11.98 -0.17
C VAL A 260 -3.24 10.60 -0.46
N ASP A 261 -3.73 9.89 0.56
CA ASP A 261 -4.43 8.61 0.39
C ASP A 261 -5.74 8.80 -0.37
N VAL A 262 -6.50 9.84 -0.06
CA VAL A 262 -7.72 10.19 -0.80
C VAL A 262 -7.39 10.56 -2.25
N LEU A 263 -6.39 11.40 -2.48
CA LEU A 263 -5.98 11.80 -3.85
C LEU A 263 -5.56 10.61 -4.73
N GLU A 264 -5.00 9.54 -4.18
CA GLU A 264 -4.68 8.30 -4.92
C GLU A 264 -5.95 7.58 -5.43
N MET A 265 -7.08 7.74 -4.74
CA MET A 265 -8.37 7.13 -5.09
C MET A 265 -9.33 8.09 -5.79
N PHE A 266 -9.14 9.40 -5.63
CA PHE A 266 -10.07 10.44 -6.05
C PHE A 266 -10.24 10.50 -7.58
N PRO A 267 -11.48 10.68 -8.11
CA PRO A 267 -11.68 10.71 -9.55
C PRO A 267 -10.88 11.82 -10.22
N SER A 268 -10.13 11.47 -11.28
CA SER A 268 -9.12 12.34 -11.89
C SER A 268 -9.70 13.60 -12.53
N ASN A 269 -10.97 13.57 -12.94
CA ASN A 269 -11.73 14.64 -13.58
C ASN A 269 -12.66 15.40 -12.62
N HIS A 270 -12.68 15.07 -11.32
CA HIS A 270 -13.59 15.70 -10.36
C HIS A 270 -13.24 17.18 -10.11
N ALA A 271 -14.25 18.05 -10.03
CA ALA A 271 -14.08 19.51 -9.98
C ALA A 271 -13.23 19.99 -8.79
N LYS A 272 -13.42 19.40 -7.60
CA LYS A 272 -12.69 19.75 -6.38
C LYS A 272 -11.27 19.18 -6.28
N ARG A 273 -10.84 18.32 -7.21
CA ARG A 273 -9.51 17.69 -7.15
C ARG A 273 -8.38 18.71 -7.15
N ARG A 274 -8.50 19.78 -7.95
CA ARG A 274 -7.49 20.84 -8.02
C ARG A 274 -7.31 21.57 -6.69
N GLU A 275 -8.41 21.78 -5.97
CA GLU A 275 -8.38 22.44 -4.66
C GLU A 275 -7.70 21.57 -3.60
N LEU A 276 -8.02 20.27 -3.55
CA LEU A 276 -7.33 19.31 -2.67
C LEU A 276 -5.82 19.28 -2.92
N VAL A 277 -5.41 19.21 -4.20
CA VAL A 277 -3.99 19.25 -4.57
C VAL A 277 -3.32 20.55 -4.14
N ALA A 278 -4.01 21.69 -4.28
CA ALA A 278 -3.47 22.99 -3.86
C ALA A 278 -3.29 23.07 -2.34
N ILE A 279 -4.29 22.64 -1.55
CA ILE A 279 -4.21 22.58 -0.09
C ILE A 279 -3.04 21.70 0.34
N TYR A 280 -2.97 20.48 -0.19
CA TYR A 280 -1.91 19.53 0.12
C TYR A 280 -0.51 20.08 -0.21
N LYS A 281 -0.33 20.64 -1.41
CA LYS A 281 0.95 21.23 -1.84
C LYS A 281 1.38 22.40 -0.95
N ASN A 282 0.44 23.27 -0.58
CA ASN A 282 0.73 24.42 0.27
C ASN A 282 1.12 24.00 1.69
N LEU A 283 0.41 23.02 2.25
CA LEU A 283 0.74 22.47 3.57
C LEU A 283 2.09 21.74 3.57
N ALA A 284 2.38 20.93 2.55
CA ALA A 284 3.68 20.28 2.36
C ALA A 284 4.82 21.30 2.34
N ALA A 285 4.66 22.37 1.56
CA ALA A 285 5.63 23.46 1.51
C ALA A 285 5.78 24.19 2.85
N ALA A 286 4.69 24.36 3.62
CA ALA A 286 4.74 24.96 4.95
C ALA A 286 5.51 24.08 5.95
N ILE A 287 5.19 22.80 6.02
CA ILE A 287 5.87 21.83 6.90
C ILE A 287 7.37 21.80 6.61
N LEU A 288 7.78 21.74 5.34
CA LEU A 288 9.20 21.74 4.95
C LEU A 288 9.95 23.01 5.39
N ARG A 289 9.31 24.17 5.50
CA ARG A 289 9.95 25.40 6.02
C ARG A 289 10.31 25.30 7.51
N PHE A 290 9.60 24.45 8.26
CA PHE A 290 9.82 24.22 9.69
C PHE A 290 10.59 22.93 9.97
N GLN A 291 11.20 22.33 8.95
CA GLN A 291 12.10 21.19 9.10
C GLN A 291 13.32 21.61 9.95
N ASP A 292 13.68 20.79 10.94
CA ASP A 292 14.87 21.04 11.75
C ASP A 292 16.14 20.96 10.88
N PRO A 293 16.95 22.03 10.79
CA PRO A 293 18.07 22.08 9.85
C PRO A 293 19.18 21.10 10.21
N LYS A 294 19.31 20.71 11.49
CA LYS A 294 20.37 19.82 11.98
C LYS A 294 20.05 18.37 11.66
N THR A 295 18.84 17.92 11.97
CA THR A 295 18.44 16.52 11.90
C THR A 295 17.62 16.20 10.65
N GLY A 296 16.96 17.18 10.05
CA GLY A 296 15.99 16.95 8.97
C GLY A 296 14.60 16.52 9.47
N THR A 297 14.38 16.43 10.78
CA THR A 297 13.12 15.95 11.38
C THR A 297 12.25 17.10 11.89
N TRP A 298 11.13 16.82 12.56
CA TRP A 298 10.24 17.85 13.10
C TRP A 298 10.04 17.74 14.61
N TRP A 299 9.78 18.90 15.21
CA TRP A 299 9.48 19.06 16.63
C TRP A 299 8.03 18.70 16.95
N GLN A 300 7.73 18.28 18.19
CA GLN A 300 6.36 17.99 18.67
C GLN A 300 5.41 19.17 18.42
N VAL A 301 5.82 20.37 18.82
CA VAL A 301 5.17 21.62 18.40
C VAL A 301 6.00 22.24 17.28
N THR A 302 5.47 22.23 16.06
CA THR A 302 6.23 22.33 14.81
C THR A 302 6.98 23.67 14.66
N ASP A 303 6.36 24.79 15.02
CA ASP A 303 6.92 26.14 14.83
C ASP A 303 7.81 26.62 15.98
N LYS A 304 7.91 25.85 17.07
CA LYS A 304 8.59 26.23 18.31
C LYS A 304 9.87 25.40 18.54
N GLY A 305 10.58 25.10 17.45
CA GLY A 305 11.86 24.38 17.50
C GLY A 305 12.87 25.08 18.40
N GLY A 306 13.58 24.30 19.24
CA GLY A 306 14.56 24.82 20.19
C GLY A 306 13.99 25.53 21.42
N ARG A 307 12.67 25.68 21.56
CA ARG A 307 12.05 26.17 22.79
C ARG A 307 12.18 25.11 23.89
N GLU A 308 12.48 25.54 25.12
CA GLU A 308 12.62 24.65 26.27
C GLU A 308 11.40 23.71 26.44
N GLY A 309 11.68 22.43 26.62
CA GLY A 309 10.68 21.36 26.76
C GLY A 309 10.22 20.74 25.45
N ASN A 310 10.37 21.42 24.30
CA ASN A 310 10.04 20.80 23.01
C ASN A 310 11.03 19.68 22.68
N TYR A 311 10.61 18.73 21.84
CA TYR A 311 11.44 17.61 21.42
C TYR A 311 11.17 17.24 19.97
N LEU A 312 12.15 16.63 19.30
CA LEU A 312 11.98 16.03 17.98
C LEU A 312 11.08 14.79 18.13
N GLU A 313 9.98 14.75 17.38
CA GLU A 313 8.91 13.78 17.56
C GLU A 313 8.80 12.84 16.35
N SER A 314 8.79 11.55 16.63
CA SER A 314 9.05 10.54 15.60
C SER A 314 7.81 10.19 14.76
N SER A 315 6.61 10.21 15.34
CA SER A 315 5.39 9.84 14.62
C SER A 315 5.00 10.90 13.57
N GLY A 316 4.96 12.17 13.94
CA GLY A 316 4.73 13.29 13.02
C GLY A 316 5.79 13.36 11.93
N THR A 317 7.07 13.14 12.28
CA THR A 317 8.15 13.04 11.28
C THR A 317 7.88 11.91 10.28
N ALA A 318 7.56 10.70 10.76
CA ALA A 318 7.28 9.57 9.88
C ALA A 318 6.07 9.83 8.97
N MET A 319 5.02 10.47 9.48
CA MET A 319 3.84 10.85 8.67
C MET A 319 4.18 11.89 7.60
N PHE A 320 4.99 12.90 7.93
CA PHE A 320 5.45 13.89 6.94
C PHE A 320 6.32 13.25 5.87
N VAL A 321 7.27 12.40 6.25
CA VAL A 321 8.13 11.68 5.30
C VAL A 321 7.29 10.78 4.39
N ALA A 322 6.44 9.92 4.95
CA ALA A 322 5.60 9.01 4.19
C ALA A 322 4.68 9.77 3.22
N SER A 323 3.99 10.80 3.71
CA SER A 323 3.06 11.58 2.88
C SER A 323 3.78 12.36 1.79
N ILE A 324 4.90 13.04 2.07
CA ILE A 324 5.62 13.83 1.06
C ILE A 324 6.22 12.92 -0.02
N LEU A 325 6.88 11.81 0.35
CA LEU A 325 7.44 10.87 -0.61
C LEU A 325 6.35 10.25 -1.49
N LYS A 326 5.21 9.86 -0.90
CA LYS A 326 4.04 9.39 -1.64
C LYS A 326 3.50 10.45 -2.60
N GLY A 327 3.42 11.71 -2.15
CA GLY A 327 2.98 12.84 -2.95
C GLY A 327 3.87 13.10 -4.16
N ILE A 328 5.19 12.96 -4.02
CA ILE A 328 6.14 13.09 -5.14
C ILE A 328 5.97 11.91 -6.09
N ARG A 329 5.94 10.66 -5.58
CA ARG A 329 5.75 9.44 -6.40
C ARG A 329 4.47 9.50 -7.24
N LEU A 330 3.39 10.03 -6.68
CA LEU A 330 2.10 10.18 -7.37
C LEU A 330 2.01 11.43 -8.27
N GLY A 331 3.04 12.29 -8.29
CA GLY A 331 3.08 13.51 -9.09
C GLY A 331 2.25 14.67 -8.55
N TYR A 332 1.83 14.62 -7.27
CA TYR A 332 1.10 15.70 -6.60
C TYR A 332 2.01 16.77 -6.02
N LEU A 333 3.23 16.39 -5.65
CA LEU A 333 4.27 17.31 -5.16
C LEU A 333 5.42 17.40 -6.18
N PRO A 334 6.06 18.57 -6.31
CA PRO A 334 7.17 18.75 -7.24
C PRO A 334 8.42 17.99 -6.78
N GLU A 335 9.20 17.52 -7.75
CA GLU A 335 10.48 16.83 -7.52
C GLU A 335 11.47 17.65 -6.68
N SER A 336 11.37 18.99 -6.70
CA SER A 336 12.18 19.88 -5.84
C SER A 336 12.02 19.62 -4.35
N MET A 337 10.96 18.93 -3.92
CA MET A 337 10.75 18.51 -2.53
C MET A 337 11.43 17.17 -2.19
N LEU A 338 12.02 16.46 -3.16
CA LEU A 338 12.64 15.16 -2.94
C LEU A 338 13.86 15.24 -2.03
N THR A 339 14.79 16.17 -2.29
CA THR A 339 15.99 16.33 -1.46
C THR A 339 15.68 16.58 0.02
N PRO A 340 14.82 17.54 0.42
CA PRO A 340 14.50 17.71 1.82
C PRO A 340 13.69 16.54 2.40
N ALA A 341 12.89 15.82 1.59
CA ALA A 341 12.20 14.60 2.04
C ALA A 341 13.17 13.43 2.28
N GLN A 342 14.21 13.27 1.45
CA GLN A 342 15.26 12.28 1.65
C GLN A 342 16.08 12.59 2.90
N LYS A 343 16.46 13.86 3.10
CA LYS A 343 17.09 14.31 4.34
C LYS A 343 16.22 14.00 5.57
N ALA A 344 14.92 14.19 5.46
CA ALA A 344 14.00 13.86 6.54
C ALA A 344 13.91 12.36 6.82
N TYR A 345 13.93 11.53 5.77
CA TYR A 345 13.95 10.07 5.90
C TYR A 345 15.23 9.58 6.60
N GLU A 346 16.39 10.06 6.16
CA GLU A 346 17.68 9.76 6.79
C GLU A 346 17.71 10.23 8.25
N GLY A 347 17.22 11.45 8.49
CA GLY A 347 17.05 12.02 9.84
C GLY A 347 16.16 11.18 10.73
N MET A 348 15.03 10.70 10.20
CA MET A 348 14.09 9.84 10.91
C MET A 348 14.75 8.54 11.37
N LEU A 349 15.54 7.89 10.49
CA LEU A 349 16.28 6.69 10.87
C LEU A 349 17.36 7.02 11.93
N ASN A 350 18.15 8.07 11.70
CA ASN A 350 19.26 8.43 12.59
C ASN A 350 18.82 8.86 14.00
N GLU A 351 17.70 9.59 14.12
CA GLU A 351 17.24 10.15 15.39
C GLU A 351 16.38 9.18 16.19
N PHE A 352 15.64 8.29 15.52
CA PHE A 352 14.55 7.55 16.14
C PHE A 352 14.65 6.03 16.00
N VAL A 353 15.55 5.50 15.18
CA VAL A 353 15.76 4.05 15.09
C VAL A 353 16.93 3.63 15.97
N THR A 354 16.65 2.73 16.91
CA THR A 354 17.66 2.10 17.76
C THR A 354 17.60 0.59 17.62
N LYS A 355 18.68 -0.09 17.98
CA LYS A 355 18.76 -1.56 17.98
C LYS A 355 19.15 -2.03 19.38
N ASP A 356 18.40 -2.96 19.95
CA ASP A 356 18.72 -3.54 21.26
C ASP A 356 19.82 -4.61 21.18
N GLU A 357 20.21 -5.17 22.34
CA GLU A 357 21.23 -6.22 22.44
C GLU A 357 20.85 -7.51 21.70
N SER A 358 19.55 -7.79 21.54
CA SER A 358 19.03 -8.95 20.80
C SER A 358 19.05 -8.74 19.28
N GLY A 359 19.35 -7.52 18.83
CA GLY A 359 19.28 -7.12 17.45
C GLY A 359 17.87 -6.72 16.98
N THR A 360 16.94 -6.50 17.90
CA THR A 360 15.58 -6.01 17.60
C THR A 360 15.60 -4.50 17.38
N PHE A 361 14.92 -4.05 16.33
CA PHE A 361 14.80 -2.63 16.00
C PHE A 361 13.64 -2.00 16.78
N HIS A 362 13.87 -0.78 17.28
CA HIS A 362 12.91 0.02 18.03
C HIS A 362 12.79 1.42 17.44
N PHE A 363 11.56 1.94 17.38
CA PHE A 363 11.26 3.30 16.97
C PHE A 363 10.87 4.14 18.17
N ILE A 364 11.70 5.10 18.55
CA ILE A 364 11.61 5.79 19.84
C ILE A 364 10.97 7.17 19.72
N ARG A 365 10.64 7.79 20.87
CA ARG A 365 10.15 9.19 20.98
C ARG A 365 8.86 9.49 20.21
N ALA A 366 7.99 8.50 20.05
CA ALA A 366 6.65 8.73 19.52
C ALA A 366 5.77 9.28 20.64
N VAL A 367 5.07 10.39 20.45
CA VAL A 367 4.16 10.88 21.50
C VAL A 367 3.02 9.86 21.74
N ALA A 368 2.71 9.54 22.99
CA ALA A 368 1.76 8.48 23.35
C ALA A 368 0.32 8.78 22.89
N GLY A 369 -0.06 10.06 22.98
CA GLY A 369 -1.38 10.58 22.66
C GLY A 369 -1.45 12.05 23.04
N ALA A 370 -2.25 12.85 22.34
CA ALA A 370 -2.60 14.20 22.74
C ALA A 370 -4.05 14.47 22.31
N GLY A 371 -4.71 15.45 22.90
CA GLY A 371 -6.08 15.82 22.56
C GLY A 371 -6.49 17.15 23.17
N LEU A 372 -7.72 17.57 22.91
CA LEU A 372 -8.25 18.85 23.37
C LEU A 372 -9.48 18.63 24.27
N GLY A 373 -9.66 19.49 25.29
CA GLY A 373 -10.77 19.42 26.23
C GLY A 373 -10.81 18.12 27.06
N GLY A 374 -12.00 17.60 27.33
CA GLY A 374 -12.19 16.36 28.11
C GLY A 374 -12.02 16.53 29.63
N ASN A 375 -11.88 15.41 30.34
CA ASN A 375 -11.63 15.35 31.79
C ASN A 375 -10.57 14.26 32.09
N PRO A 376 -9.38 14.59 32.65
CA PRO A 376 -8.93 15.95 33.00
C PRO A 376 -8.89 16.89 31.79
N TYR A 377 -9.06 18.19 32.03
CA TYR A 377 -9.18 19.17 30.95
C TYR A 377 -7.84 19.42 30.28
N ARG A 378 -7.78 19.19 28.97
CA ARG A 378 -6.60 19.45 28.13
C ARG A 378 -6.77 20.79 27.45
N ASP A 379 -5.97 21.77 27.86
CA ASP A 379 -6.09 23.16 27.42
C ASP A 379 -5.46 23.43 26.04
N GLY A 380 -4.78 22.44 25.46
CA GLY A 380 -4.12 22.58 24.17
C GLY A 380 -2.92 23.53 24.20
N SER A 381 -2.47 24.00 25.36
CA SER A 381 -1.31 24.89 25.46
C SER A 381 -0.02 24.21 25.00
N TYR A 382 1.00 25.01 24.67
CA TYR A 382 2.36 24.49 24.45
C TYR A 382 2.80 23.51 25.56
N GLN A 383 2.59 23.90 26.83
CA GLN A 383 3.00 23.08 27.98
C GLN A 383 2.27 21.73 28.01
N TYR A 384 0.98 21.73 27.69
CA TYR A 384 0.23 20.48 27.56
C TYR A 384 0.87 19.55 26.51
N TYR A 385 1.12 20.02 25.28
CA TYR A 385 1.68 19.15 24.23
C TYR A 385 3.10 18.67 24.51
N VAL A 386 3.97 19.51 25.09
CA VAL A 386 5.35 19.11 25.36
C VAL A 386 5.48 18.25 26.61
N GLN A 387 4.46 18.15 27.46
CA GLN A 387 4.47 17.29 28.64
C GLN A 387 3.81 15.92 28.40
N GLU A 388 3.11 15.75 27.27
CA GLU A 388 2.60 14.43 26.90
C GLU A 388 3.73 13.40 26.81
N LEU A 389 3.47 12.21 27.34
CA LEU A 389 4.44 11.14 27.39
C LEU A 389 4.82 10.68 25.98
N THR A 390 6.00 10.11 25.86
CA THR A 390 6.44 9.41 24.65
C THR A 390 6.51 7.91 24.90
N ARG A 391 6.52 7.13 23.82
CA ARG A 391 6.60 5.68 23.81
C ARG A 391 7.53 5.21 22.71
N ASN A 392 8.13 4.06 22.96
CA ASN A 392 8.80 3.29 21.92
C ASN A 392 7.80 2.33 21.27
N ASP A 393 7.96 2.11 19.98
CA ASP A 393 7.15 1.17 19.19
C ASP A 393 5.64 1.42 19.28
N ASP A 394 5.24 2.68 19.47
CA ASP A 394 3.82 3.04 19.48
C ASP A 394 3.23 2.76 18.09
N LEU A 395 2.10 2.04 18.05
CA LEU A 395 1.42 1.64 16.82
C LEU A 395 1.05 2.83 15.94
N LYS A 396 0.83 4.02 16.53
CA LYS A 396 0.56 5.29 15.83
C LYS A 396 1.75 5.79 15.03
N ALA A 397 2.95 5.32 15.34
CA ALA A 397 4.21 5.71 14.71
C ALA A 397 4.76 4.61 13.80
N ILE A 398 4.59 3.34 14.17
CA ILE A 398 5.11 2.20 13.39
C ILE A 398 4.41 2.05 12.04
N GLY A 399 3.09 2.26 11.97
CA GLY A 399 2.37 2.29 10.69
C GLY A 399 2.96 3.32 9.71
N PRO A 400 3.05 4.61 10.08
CA PRO A 400 3.70 5.64 9.28
C PRO A 400 5.17 5.36 8.96
N LEU A 401 5.95 4.81 9.90
CA LEU A 401 7.35 4.44 9.67
C LEU A 401 7.50 3.41 8.55
N MET A 402 6.71 2.32 8.60
CA MET A 402 6.73 1.31 7.54
C MET A 402 6.36 1.94 6.19
N GLN A 403 5.36 2.83 6.17
CA GLN A 403 4.97 3.54 4.96
C GLN A 403 6.09 4.46 4.43
N ALA A 404 6.78 5.19 5.31
CA ALA A 404 7.92 6.03 4.92
C ALA A 404 9.04 5.21 4.28
N CYS A 405 9.41 4.08 4.87
CA CYS A 405 10.41 3.16 4.30
C CYS A 405 10.00 2.61 2.93
N ILE A 406 8.73 2.21 2.78
CA ILE A 406 8.21 1.72 1.49
C ILE A 406 8.23 2.83 0.45
N GLU A 407 7.71 4.02 0.77
CA GLU A 407 7.65 5.14 -0.18
C GLU A 407 9.06 5.63 -0.59
N TYR A 408 10.03 5.58 0.31
CA TYR A 408 11.44 5.86 0.00
C TYR A 408 12.04 4.84 -0.97
N GLU A 409 11.77 3.55 -0.78
CA GLU A 409 12.20 2.51 -1.73
C GLU A 409 11.53 2.73 -3.09
N LEU A 410 10.21 2.94 -3.09
CA LEU A 410 9.43 3.03 -4.32
C LEU A 410 9.80 4.25 -5.17
N ILE A 411 10.21 5.37 -4.58
CA ILE A 411 10.66 6.55 -5.33
C ILE A 411 12.10 6.38 -5.85
N SER A 412 12.92 5.59 -5.16
CA SER A 412 14.32 5.33 -5.52
C SER A 412 14.46 4.15 -6.50
N GLU A 413 13.44 3.31 -6.60
CA GLU A 413 13.40 2.16 -7.49
C GLU A 413 13.41 2.57 -8.97
N ALA A 414 14.23 1.90 -9.77
CA ALA A 414 14.29 2.14 -11.21
C ALA A 414 12.91 1.95 -11.85
N LYS A 415 12.53 2.88 -12.75
CA LYS A 415 11.26 2.86 -13.48
C LYS A 415 11.46 2.47 -14.95
N PRO A 416 11.81 1.21 -15.26
CA PRO A 416 12.08 0.79 -16.64
C PRO A 416 10.86 0.90 -17.56
N GLY A 417 9.66 1.02 -16.96
CA GLY A 417 8.40 1.24 -17.66
C GLY A 417 8.04 2.69 -17.88
N GLU A 418 8.83 3.67 -17.42
CA GLU A 418 8.53 5.08 -17.63
C GLU A 418 8.37 5.39 -19.13
N GLY A 419 7.26 6.06 -19.48
CA GLY A 419 6.89 6.33 -20.87
C GLY A 419 6.40 5.11 -21.66
N LYS A 420 6.37 3.91 -21.07
CA LYS A 420 5.94 2.66 -21.72
C LYS A 420 4.48 2.34 -21.45
N VAL A 421 3.87 1.65 -22.41
CA VAL A 421 2.49 1.14 -22.32
C VAL A 421 2.50 -0.38 -22.36
N VAL A 422 1.79 -0.97 -21.40
CA VAL A 422 1.50 -2.40 -21.32
C VAL A 422 0.04 -2.60 -21.68
N LEU A 423 -0.19 -3.25 -22.81
CA LEU A 423 -1.50 -3.48 -23.38
C LEU A 423 -1.96 -4.91 -23.06
N LEU A 424 -3.09 -5.04 -22.37
CA LEU A 424 -3.73 -6.33 -22.12
C LEU A 424 -4.82 -6.58 -23.16
N ASP A 425 -4.76 -7.73 -23.80
CA ASP A 425 -5.80 -8.17 -24.70
C ASP A 425 -7.12 -8.45 -23.96
N ARG A 426 -8.22 -7.98 -24.53
CA ARG A 426 -9.61 -8.32 -24.13
C ARG A 426 -10.48 -8.67 -25.35
N TYR A 427 -9.83 -8.91 -26.48
CA TYR A 427 -10.49 -9.23 -27.73
C TYR A 427 -10.49 -10.74 -27.97
N PHE A 428 -9.32 -11.38 -27.85
CA PHE A 428 -9.17 -12.84 -27.93
C PHE A 428 -9.63 -13.53 -26.64
N ASN A 429 -9.44 -12.90 -25.47
CA ASN A 429 -10.12 -13.28 -24.22
C ASN A 429 -11.28 -12.33 -23.93
N ASN A 430 -12.50 -12.77 -24.20
CA ASN A 430 -13.69 -11.94 -24.18
C ASN A 430 -14.81 -12.56 -23.34
N GLU A 431 -14.46 -12.94 -22.12
CA GLU A 431 -15.36 -13.55 -21.15
C GLU A 431 -16.26 -12.54 -20.42
N TYR A 432 -17.52 -12.94 -20.21
CA TYR A 432 -18.51 -12.17 -19.46
C TYR A 432 -19.22 -13.04 -18.44
N LYS A 433 -19.45 -12.47 -17.26
CA LYS A 433 -20.25 -13.06 -16.20
C LYS A 433 -21.19 -12.01 -15.63
N ASP A 434 -22.48 -12.34 -15.55
CA ASP A 434 -23.53 -11.44 -15.04
C ASP A 434 -23.54 -10.06 -15.73
N GLY A 435 -23.26 -10.03 -17.04
CA GLY A 435 -23.24 -8.81 -17.86
C GLY A 435 -22.02 -7.91 -17.66
N LYS A 436 -21.08 -8.29 -16.79
CA LYS A 436 -19.78 -7.61 -16.64
C LYS A 436 -18.67 -8.47 -17.25
N ARG A 437 -17.67 -7.81 -17.84
CA ARG A 437 -16.44 -8.50 -18.27
C ARG A 437 -15.78 -9.12 -17.04
N PHE A 438 -15.33 -10.36 -17.17
CA PHE A 438 -14.74 -11.13 -16.07
C PHE A 438 -13.45 -11.80 -16.55
N HIS A 439 -12.60 -12.19 -15.59
CA HIS A 439 -11.33 -12.89 -15.79
C HIS A 439 -10.20 -12.02 -16.36
N TYR A 440 -9.00 -12.15 -15.78
CA TYR A 440 -7.75 -11.57 -16.28
C TYR A 440 -7.71 -10.04 -16.45
N THR A 441 -8.70 -9.30 -15.96
CA THR A 441 -8.72 -7.84 -16.14
C THR A 441 -7.82 -7.12 -15.15
N TRP A 442 -7.31 -5.94 -15.55
CA TRP A 442 -6.52 -5.07 -14.67
C TRP A 442 -7.26 -4.56 -13.45
N ASP A 443 -8.59 -4.46 -13.54
CA ASP A 443 -9.43 -3.78 -12.56
C ASP A 443 -10.13 -4.77 -11.62
N ASP A 444 -10.14 -6.07 -11.92
CA ASP A 444 -10.68 -7.12 -11.05
C ASP A 444 -9.75 -7.32 -9.84
N PRO A 445 -10.16 -6.93 -8.61
CA PRO A 445 -9.33 -7.05 -7.41
C PRO A 445 -9.40 -8.45 -6.78
N PHE A 446 -10.15 -9.37 -7.36
CA PHE A 446 -10.45 -10.67 -6.79
C PHE A 446 -9.65 -11.79 -7.46
N ASP A 447 -9.82 -13.03 -6.99
CA ASP A 447 -8.98 -14.18 -7.35
C ASP A 447 -8.64 -14.34 -8.84
N SER A 448 -9.61 -14.13 -9.73
CA SER A 448 -9.50 -14.27 -11.19
C SER A 448 -8.82 -13.10 -11.90
N GLY A 449 -8.60 -11.98 -11.22
CA GLY A 449 -8.10 -10.76 -11.85
C GLY A 449 -6.58 -10.69 -11.99
N PHE A 450 -6.13 -9.67 -12.72
CA PHE A 450 -4.73 -9.30 -12.91
C PHE A 450 -4.36 -7.98 -12.21
N SER A 451 -5.17 -7.50 -11.27
CA SER A 451 -4.89 -6.23 -10.58
C SER A 451 -3.52 -6.20 -9.91
N TRP A 452 -3.06 -7.33 -9.34
CA TRP A 452 -1.74 -7.45 -8.74
C TRP A 452 -0.61 -7.31 -9.77
N PHE A 453 -0.72 -8.01 -10.90
CA PHE A 453 0.27 -7.89 -11.97
C PHE A 453 0.26 -6.50 -12.62
N GLY A 454 -0.92 -5.89 -12.78
CA GLY A 454 -1.06 -4.51 -13.23
C GLY A 454 -0.41 -3.52 -12.26
N ASN A 455 -0.55 -3.75 -10.93
CA ASN A 455 0.11 -2.94 -9.91
C ASN A 455 1.64 -3.03 -10.00
N ILE A 456 2.20 -4.22 -10.27
CA ILE A 456 3.62 -4.40 -10.51
C ILE A 456 4.09 -3.54 -11.69
N PHE A 457 3.41 -3.58 -12.83
CA PHE A 457 3.77 -2.75 -13.99
C PHE A 457 3.69 -1.24 -13.68
N ARG A 458 2.62 -0.80 -13.00
CA ARG A 458 2.45 0.61 -12.61
C ARG A 458 3.53 1.06 -11.64
N ARG A 459 3.90 0.21 -10.67
CA ARG A 459 5.04 0.45 -9.77
C ARG A 459 6.34 0.64 -10.54
N LEU A 460 6.56 -0.13 -11.61
CA LEU A 460 7.73 -0.01 -12.49
C LEU A 460 7.65 1.15 -13.48
N GLY A 461 6.64 2.02 -13.38
CA GLY A 461 6.48 3.26 -14.16
C GLY A 461 5.65 3.12 -15.43
N ALA A 462 5.17 1.92 -15.77
CA ALA A 462 4.40 1.70 -16.99
C ALA A 462 2.93 2.09 -16.83
N LYS A 463 2.32 2.50 -17.95
CA LYS A 463 0.87 2.66 -18.06
C LYS A 463 0.25 1.33 -18.47
N THR A 464 -0.76 0.87 -17.74
CA THR A 464 -1.55 -0.30 -18.11
C THR A 464 -2.77 0.14 -18.90
N GLN A 465 -3.00 -0.48 -20.06
CA GLN A 465 -4.17 -0.28 -20.92
C GLN A 465 -4.73 -1.63 -21.36
N HIS A 466 -5.86 -1.60 -22.05
CA HIS A 466 -6.51 -2.77 -22.60
C HIS A 466 -6.88 -2.56 -24.07
N LEU A 467 -7.06 -3.66 -24.80
CA LEU A 467 -7.47 -3.67 -26.20
C LEU A 467 -8.75 -4.51 -26.37
N ASP A 468 -9.86 -3.88 -26.74
CA ASP A 468 -11.16 -4.55 -26.93
C ASP A 468 -11.45 -4.94 -28.40
N THR A 469 -10.52 -4.68 -29.32
CA THR A 469 -10.68 -4.95 -30.76
C THR A 469 -9.53 -5.78 -31.30
N ALA A 470 -9.70 -6.40 -32.47
CA ALA A 470 -8.60 -7.06 -33.18
C ALA A 470 -7.38 -6.13 -33.29
N PRO A 471 -6.15 -6.64 -33.05
CA PRO A 471 -4.94 -5.83 -33.01
C PRO A 471 -4.63 -5.23 -34.39
N LYS A 472 -4.48 -3.91 -34.44
CA LYS A 472 -4.01 -3.19 -35.63
C LYS A 472 -2.62 -2.62 -35.39
N PRO A 473 -1.85 -2.35 -36.47
CA PRO A 473 -0.55 -1.69 -36.34
C PRO A 473 -0.62 -0.40 -35.52
N THR A 474 -1.65 0.43 -35.73
CA THR A 474 -1.86 1.70 -35.01
C THR A 474 -2.08 1.54 -33.51
N ASP A 475 -2.55 0.38 -33.08
CA ASP A 475 -2.78 0.08 -31.65
C ASP A 475 -1.47 -0.39 -31.03
N LEU A 476 -0.79 -1.34 -31.67
CA LEU A 476 0.46 -1.92 -31.15
C LEU A 476 1.64 -0.94 -31.24
N ASP A 477 1.68 -0.04 -32.22
CA ASP A 477 2.73 1.00 -32.32
C ASP A 477 2.77 1.95 -31.10
N LYS A 478 1.69 1.99 -30.31
CA LYS A 478 1.61 2.75 -29.05
C LYS A 478 1.97 1.91 -27.81
N ALA A 479 2.14 0.60 -27.98
CA ALA A 479 2.43 -0.34 -26.92
C ALA A 479 3.88 -0.82 -26.96
N ASN A 480 4.45 -1.07 -25.79
CA ASN A 480 5.77 -1.67 -25.64
C ASN A 480 5.66 -3.15 -25.25
N VAL A 481 4.61 -3.48 -24.49
CA VAL A 481 4.28 -4.85 -24.10
C VAL A 481 2.85 -5.13 -24.54
N TYR A 482 2.62 -6.28 -25.16
CA TYR A 482 1.29 -6.79 -25.47
C TYR A 482 1.12 -8.15 -24.80
N ILE A 483 0.04 -8.30 -24.05
CA ILE A 483 -0.27 -9.50 -23.27
C ILE A 483 -1.51 -10.13 -23.87
N ILE A 484 -1.36 -11.31 -24.45
CA ILE A 484 -2.46 -12.17 -24.86
C ILE A 484 -2.59 -13.25 -23.81
N VAL A 485 -3.77 -13.34 -23.20
CA VAL A 485 -4.09 -14.28 -22.12
C VAL A 485 -5.31 -15.09 -22.51
N ASP A 486 -5.32 -16.36 -22.14
CA ASP A 486 -6.43 -17.31 -22.24
C ASP A 486 -7.40 -17.10 -23.43
N PRO A 487 -6.93 -17.21 -24.69
CA PRO A 487 -7.80 -16.96 -25.83
C PRO A 487 -9.00 -17.91 -25.84
N ASP A 488 -10.18 -17.34 -26.03
CA ASP A 488 -11.46 -17.98 -25.74
C ASP A 488 -11.63 -19.32 -26.45
N HIS A 489 -12.02 -20.33 -25.68
CA HIS A 489 -12.59 -21.55 -26.22
C HIS A 489 -14.12 -21.40 -26.38
N VAL A 490 -14.74 -22.18 -27.28
CA VAL A 490 -16.20 -22.13 -27.54
C VAL A 490 -17.05 -22.44 -26.29
N LYS A 491 -16.44 -23.11 -25.32
CA LYS A 491 -17.03 -23.42 -24.02
C LYS A 491 -17.28 -22.16 -23.18
N ASP A 492 -16.36 -21.21 -23.23
CA ASP A 492 -16.33 -20.04 -22.35
C ASP A 492 -16.95 -18.82 -23.07
N ASN A 493 -16.77 -18.74 -24.39
CA ASN A 493 -17.46 -17.78 -25.25
C ASN A 493 -18.08 -18.51 -26.46
N PRO A 494 -19.42 -18.53 -26.64
CA PRO A 494 -20.06 -19.18 -27.79
C PRO A 494 -19.67 -18.60 -29.16
N LYS A 495 -19.04 -17.42 -29.20
CA LYS A 495 -18.52 -16.78 -30.41
C LYS A 495 -17.09 -16.27 -30.15
N PRO A 496 -16.10 -17.16 -30.05
CA PRO A 496 -14.71 -16.77 -29.83
C PRO A 496 -14.18 -15.91 -30.97
N ASN A 497 -13.35 -14.93 -30.63
CA ASN A 497 -12.52 -14.25 -31.61
C ASN A 497 -11.22 -15.04 -31.74
N TYR A 498 -11.11 -15.92 -32.74
CA TYR A 498 -9.88 -16.68 -32.96
C TYR A 498 -8.78 -15.83 -33.57
N ILE A 499 -7.53 -16.10 -33.18
CA ILE A 499 -6.35 -15.45 -33.76
C ILE A 499 -6.23 -15.86 -35.23
N GLY A 500 -6.40 -14.90 -36.14
CA GLY A 500 -6.32 -15.11 -37.58
C GLY A 500 -4.94 -14.80 -38.17
N GLN A 501 -4.78 -15.07 -39.47
CA GLN A 501 -3.54 -14.82 -40.20
C GLN A 501 -3.17 -13.33 -40.27
N GLU A 502 -4.16 -12.45 -40.32
CA GLU A 502 -3.96 -10.99 -40.28
C GLU A 502 -3.38 -10.56 -38.93
N ASP A 503 -3.96 -11.03 -37.82
CA ASP A 503 -3.48 -10.77 -36.46
C ASP A 503 -2.04 -11.27 -36.28
N ILE A 504 -1.73 -12.48 -36.75
CA ILE A 504 -0.38 -13.06 -36.72
C ILE A 504 0.61 -12.15 -37.45
N THR A 505 0.22 -11.64 -38.62
CA THR A 505 1.08 -10.74 -39.41
C THR A 505 1.36 -9.44 -38.66
N VAL A 506 0.32 -8.83 -38.08
CA VAL A 506 0.43 -7.58 -37.31
C VAL A 506 1.31 -7.78 -36.08
N ILE A 507 1.05 -8.81 -35.28
CA ILE A 507 1.76 -9.07 -34.03
C ILE A 507 3.23 -9.41 -34.31
N THR A 508 3.51 -10.31 -35.27
CA THR A 508 4.89 -10.72 -35.56
C THR A 508 5.74 -9.58 -36.12
N GLU A 509 5.17 -8.71 -36.95
CA GLU A 509 5.87 -7.53 -37.46
C GLU A 509 6.14 -6.52 -36.33
N TRP A 510 5.18 -6.32 -35.43
CA TRP A 510 5.37 -5.46 -34.26
C TRP A 510 6.47 -5.99 -33.32
N VAL A 511 6.46 -7.30 -33.01
CA VAL A 511 7.54 -7.92 -32.21
C VAL A 511 8.89 -7.76 -32.91
N ARG A 512 8.96 -7.99 -34.23
CA ARG A 512 10.20 -7.82 -35.01
C ARG A 512 10.79 -6.41 -34.87
N LYS A 513 9.94 -5.39 -34.74
CA LYS A 513 10.30 -3.97 -34.55
C LYS A 513 10.63 -3.58 -33.10
N GLY A 514 10.60 -4.51 -32.14
CA GLY A 514 10.96 -4.23 -30.74
C GLY A 514 9.83 -4.40 -29.73
N GLY A 515 8.63 -4.78 -30.17
CA GLY A 515 7.53 -5.11 -29.26
C GLY A 515 7.83 -6.35 -28.42
N ASN A 516 7.41 -6.33 -27.14
CA ASN A 516 7.55 -7.48 -26.24
C ASN A 516 6.20 -8.19 -26.03
N LEU A 517 6.11 -9.45 -26.45
CA LEU A 517 4.89 -10.25 -26.37
C LEU A 517 4.93 -11.19 -25.16
N LEU A 518 3.88 -11.17 -24.34
CA LEU A 518 3.57 -12.20 -23.35
C LEU A 518 2.37 -12.99 -23.85
N LEU A 519 2.56 -14.28 -24.10
CA LEU A 519 1.51 -15.19 -24.54
C LEU A 519 1.24 -16.24 -23.46
N MET A 520 0.03 -16.20 -22.92
CA MET A 520 -0.46 -17.14 -21.91
C MET A 520 -1.69 -17.84 -22.48
N THR A 521 -1.62 -19.15 -22.62
CA THR A 521 -2.80 -19.99 -22.87
C THR A 521 -3.21 -20.61 -21.54
N ASN A 522 -4.20 -21.50 -21.57
CA ASN A 522 -4.58 -22.41 -20.49
C ASN A 522 -4.50 -23.87 -21.00
N ASP A 523 -4.91 -24.84 -20.20
CA ASP A 523 -5.10 -26.21 -20.67
C ASP A 523 -6.06 -26.26 -21.88
N THR A 524 -5.92 -27.32 -22.68
CA THR A 524 -6.64 -27.42 -23.96
C THR A 524 -8.17 -27.51 -23.84
N THR A 525 -8.74 -27.59 -22.64
CA THR A 525 -10.19 -27.61 -22.44
C THR A 525 -10.79 -26.23 -22.14
N ASN A 526 -9.95 -25.25 -21.79
CA ASN A 526 -10.35 -23.91 -21.39
C ASN A 526 -9.80 -22.80 -22.31
N SER A 527 -8.78 -23.10 -23.12
CA SER A 527 -8.22 -22.15 -24.10
C SER A 527 -8.23 -22.70 -25.52
N ASP A 528 -8.37 -21.82 -26.52
CA ASP A 528 -8.11 -22.13 -27.91
C ASP A 528 -6.61 -22.33 -28.19
N ALA A 529 -6.12 -23.51 -27.85
CA ALA A 529 -4.74 -23.87 -28.10
C ALA A 529 -4.42 -23.98 -29.60
N LEU A 530 -5.40 -24.16 -30.50
CA LEU A 530 -5.16 -24.43 -31.91
C LEU A 530 -4.68 -23.19 -32.66
N HIS A 531 -5.45 -22.10 -32.65
CA HIS A 531 -5.09 -20.90 -33.42
C HIS A 531 -3.97 -20.11 -32.74
N VAL A 532 -3.94 -20.10 -31.40
CA VAL A 532 -2.83 -19.54 -30.63
C VAL A 532 -1.49 -20.20 -30.98
N ASN A 533 -1.50 -21.50 -31.29
CA ASN A 533 -0.29 -22.19 -31.73
C ASN A 533 0.26 -21.66 -33.05
N GLU A 534 -0.59 -21.20 -33.97
CA GLU A 534 -0.14 -20.66 -35.26
C GLU A 534 0.64 -19.36 -35.07
N LEU A 535 0.29 -18.55 -34.07
CA LEU A 535 1.10 -17.41 -33.62
C LEU A 535 2.39 -17.88 -32.92
N ALA A 536 2.30 -18.78 -31.93
CA ALA A 536 3.46 -19.22 -31.15
C ALA A 536 4.56 -19.87 -32.03
N LYS A 537 4.17 -20.61 -33.07
CA LYS A 537 5.08 -21.28 -34.02
C LYS A 537 6.00 -20.29 -34.75
N GLN A 538 5.56 -19.05 -34.96
CA GLN A 538 6.36 -17.99 -35.59
C GLN A 538 7.62 -17.68 -34.76
N PHE A 539 7.55 -17.92 -33.45
CA PHE A 539 8.64 -17.70 -32.50
C PHE A 539 9.38 -18.99 -32.13
N GLY A 540 9.10 -20.10 -32.83
CA GLY A 540 9.74 -21.39 -32.60
C GLY A 540 9.25 -22.12 -31.34
N ILE A 541 8.10 -21.73 -30.79
CA ILE A 541 7.46 -22.35 -29.63
C ILE A 541 6.16 -23.02 -30.08
N THR A 542 5.78 -24.14 -29.47
CA THR A 542 4.56 -24.87 -29.83
C THR A 542 3.93 -25.49 -28.59
N PHE A 543 2.66 -25.21 -28.34
CA PHE A 543 1.85 -25.91 -27.36
C PHE A 543 1.58 -27.34 -27.84
N THR A 544 1.89 -28.33 -27.00
CA THR A 544 1.92 -29.75 -27.42
C THR A 544 0.58 -30.48 -27.27
N MET A 545 -0.45 -29.78 -26.79
CA MET A 545 -1.75 -30.33 -26.38
C MET A 545 -1.70 -31.34 -25.23
N LYS A 546 -0.53 -31.57 -24.63
CA LYS A 546 -0.38 -32.38 -23.42
C LYS A 546 -0.60 -31.49 -22.19
N ASN A 547 -1.69 -31.74 -21.49
CA ASN A 547 -2.01 -31.10 -20.21
C ASN A 547 -1.35 -31.84 -19.04
N ILE A 548 -0.83 -31.09 -18.06
CA ILE A 548 -0.22 -31.60 -16.82
C ILE A 548 -0.60 -30.70 -15.62
N ASN A 549 -0.09 -31.03 -14.43
CA ASN A 549 -0.28 -30.26 -13.20
C ASN A 549 -1.74 -30.10 -12.76
N PHE A 550 -2.54 -31.17 -12.89
CA PHE A 550 -3.92 -31.20 -12.39
C PHE A 550 -3.94 -31.26 -10.86
N VAL A 551 -4.09 -30.09 -10.22
CA VAL A 551 -4.09 -29.95 -8.77
C VAL A 551 -5.47 -30.31 -8.21
N LYS A 552 -5.51 -31.30 -7.32
CA LYS A 552 -6.75 -31.71 -6.62
C LYS A 552 -6.68 -31.32 -5.15
N ASN A 553 -7.79 -30.80 -4.62
CA ASN A 553 -7.95 -30.50 -3.19
C ASN A 553 -6.81 -29.63 -2.61
N ASP A 554 -6.37 -28.62 -3.36
CA ASP A 554 -5.26 -27.74 -2.98
C ASP A 554 -3.94 -28.49 -2.64
N ASN A 555 -3.69 -29.65 -3.25
CA ASN A 555 -2.39 -30.33 -3.17
C ASN A 555 -1.34 -29.56 -3.98
N TYR A 556 -0.86 -28.43 -3.44
CA TYR A 556 0.04 -27.50 -4.12
C TYR A 556 1.28 -28.15 -4.79
N PRO A 557 1.94 -29.17 -4.21
CA PRO A 557 3.05 -29.87 -4.86
C PRO A 557 2.75 -30.40 -6.28
N ASP A 558 1.50 -30.74 -6.60
CA ASP A 558 1.11 -31.20 -7.95
C ASP A 558 1.21 -30.08 -9.00
N GLY A 559 1.19 -28.82 -8.57
CA GLY A 559 1.35 -27.63 -9.43
C GLY A 559 2.77 -27.07 -9.42
N ALA A 560 3.74 -27.75 -8.80
CA ALA A 560 5.09 -27.22 -8.68
C ALA A 560 5.84 -27.20 -10.03
N VAL A 561 6.43 -26.05 -10.34
CA VAL A 561 7.26 -25.79 -11.51
C VAL A 561 8.57 -25.16 -11.06
N PHE A 562 9.68 -25.51 -11.72
CA PHE A 562 11.00 -25.01 -11.36
C PHE A 562 11.65 -24.28 -12.54
N THR A 563 12.21 -23.11 -12.27
CA THR A 563 12.93 -22.31 -13.26
C THR A 563 14.31 -22.91 -13.55
N THR A 564 14.77 -22.81 -14.79
CA THR A 564 16.05 -23.40 -15.21
C THR A 564 17.22 -22.44 -15.03
N ALA A 565 18.43 -22.97 -14.87
CA ALA A 565 19.66 -22.18 -14.87
C ALA A 565 19.82 -21.33 -16.14
N GLY A 566 20.39 -20.12 -16.01
CA GLY A 566 20.72 -19.26 -17.17
C GLY A 566 19.53 -18.79 -18.01
N ASN A 567 18.30 -18.92 -17.49
CA ASN A 567 17.07 -18.55 -18.20
C ASN A 567 17.01 -17.04 -18.54
N GLY A 568 17.68 -16.20 -17.73
CA GLY A 568 17.87 -14.76 -17.98
C GLY A 568 16.71 -13.87 -17.51
N ILE A 569 15.73 -14.44 -16.79
CA ILE A 569 14.55 -13.75 -16.27
C ILE A 569 14.44 -13.98 -14.75
N PHE A 570 14.37 -15.26 -14.36
CA PHE A 570 14.12 -15.71 -13.00
C PHE A 570 15.39 -16.21 -12.31
N LYS A 571 15.37 -16.27 -10.97
CA LYS A 571 16.39 -16.97 -10.18
C LYS A 571 16.45 -18.43 -10.63
N GLU A 572 17.61 -19.08 -10.51
CA GLU A 572 17.74 -20.51 -10.81
C GLU A 572 17.00 -21.35 -9.77
N ASN A 573 16.29 -22.40 -10.23
CA ASN A 573 15.58 -23.36 -9.39
C ASN A 573 14.51 -22.73 -8.48
N GLN A 574 14.00 -21.57 -8.89
CA GLN A 574 12.91 -20.87 -8.24
C GLN A 574 11.64 -21.73 -8.33
N LYS A 575 10.97 -21.92 -7.20
CA LYS A 575 9.78 -22.76 -7.10
C LYS A 575 8.53 -21.92 -7.36
N LEU A 576 7.80 -22.26 -8.41
CA LEU A 576 6.59 -21.57 -8.86
C LEU A 576 5.40 -22.53 -8.78
N PHE A 577 4.21 -21.97 -8.60
CA PHE A 577 2.96 -22.70 -8.70
C PHE A 577 2.28 -22.39 -10.03
N VAL A 578 2.06 -23.41 -10.83
CA VAL A 578 1.34 -23.35 -12.12
C VAL A 578 0.47 -24.60 -12.20
N LYS A 579 -0.85 -24.42 -12.23
CA LYS A 579 -1.81 -25.53 -12.28
C LYS A 579 -2.38 -25.68 -13.69
N GLU A 580 -2.86 -26.87 -14.00
CA GLU A 580 -3.73 -27.15 -15.16
C GLU A 580 -3.19 -26.51 -16.45
N LEU A 581 -1.95 -26.87 -16.81
CA LEU A 581 -1.21 -26.20 -17.89
C LEU A 581 -1.02 -27.11 -19.10
N VAL A 582 -0.87 -26.51 -20.28
CA VAL A 582 -0.41 -27.20 -21.49
C VAL A 582 1.11 -27.06 -21.68
N THR A 583 1.79 -28.17 -21.95
CA THR A 583 3.25 -28.18 -22.10
C THR A 583 3.72 -27.63 -23.45
N LEU A 584 5.00 -27.25 -23.52
CA LEU A 584 5.64 -26.63 -24.68
C LEU A 584 6.68 -27.55 -25.35
N LYS A 585 6.82 -27.39 -26.66
CA LYS A 585 7.98 -27.79 -27.46
C LYS A 585 8.65 -26.55 -28.01
N THR A 586 9.98 -26.62 -28.14
CA THR A 586 10.80 -25.47 -28.54
C THR A 586 11.79 -25.87 -29.63
N LYS A 587 11.99 -25.01 -30.64
CA LYS A 587 13.08 -25.13 -31.63
C LYS A 587 14.43 -24.78 -31.00
N LYS A 588 15.53 -25.13 -31.68
CA LYS A 588 16.89 -24.72 -31.29
C LYS A 588 16.98 -23.19 -31.25
N GLY A 589 17.58 -22.65 -30.19
CA GLY A 589 17.76 -21.20 -29.99
C GLY A 589 16.70 -20.55 -29.09
N VAL A 590 15.57 -21.22 -28.85
CA VAL A 590 14.58 -20.81 -27.85
C VAL A 590 15.08 -21.20 -26.46
N LYS A 591 14.98 -20.28 -25.50
CA LYS A 591 15.34 -20.53 -24.11
C LYS A 591 14.21 -21.26 -23.40
N LYS A 592 14.57 -22.33 -22.71
CA LYS A 592 13.70 -22.98 -21.72
C LYS A 592 13.77 -22.13 -20.46
N ILE A 593 12.62 -21.77 -19.91
CA ILE A 593 12.56 -20.87 -18.75
C ILE A 593 12.20 -21.66 -17.49
N ALA A 594 11.21 -22.54 -17.58
CA ALA A 594 10.78 -23.38 -16.48
C ALA A 594 10.27 -24.73 -16.96
N VAL A 595 10.37 -25.73 -16.08
CA VAL A 595 10.01 -27.12 -16.35
C VAL A 595 9.13 -27.70 -15.24
N ALA A 596 8.29 -28.65 -15.62
CA ALA A 596 7.58 -29.56 -14.72
C ALA A 596 8.07 -30.98 -15.02
N GLY A 597 8.93 -31.51 -14.15
CA GLY A 597 9.67 -32.74 -14.45
C GLY A 597 10.53 -32.59 -15.72
N LYS A 598 10.15 -33.30 -16.79
CA LYS A 598 10.87 -33.25 -18.08
C LYS A 598 10.23 -32.33 -19.11
N ASP A 599 9.00 -31.86 -18.85
CA ASP A 599 8.24 -31.08 -19.80
C ASP A 599 8.54 -29.59 -19.64
N ILE A 600 8.69 -28.88 -20.77
CA ILE A 600 8.89 -27.43 -20.78
C ILE A 600 7.53 -26.79 -20.58
N VAL A 601 7.44 -25.81 -19.67
CA VAL A 601 6.17 -25.14 -19.36
C VAL A 601 6.24 -23.63 -19.55
N MET A 602 7.44 -23.05 -19.48
CA MET A 602 7.71 -21.67 -19.85
C MET A 602 8.89 -21.62 -20.84
N ALA A 603 8.79 -20.76 -21.84
CA ALA A 603 9.84 -20.54 -22.83
C ALA A 603 9.94 -19.06 -23.22
N SER A 604 11.13 -18.65 -23.67
CA SER A 604 11.31 -17.32 -24.26
C SER A 604 12.17 -17.35 -25.51
N ALA A 605 11.93 -16.39 -26.41
CA ALA A 605 12.63 -16.23 -27.66
C ALA A 605 12.88 -14.74 -27.94
N ASN A 606 14.00 -14.45 -28.60
CA ASN A 606 14.20 -13.16 -29.25
C ASN A 606 13.70 -13.27 -30.70
N PHE A 607 13.04 -12.24 -31.21
CA PHE A 607 12.54 -12.22 -32.57
C PHE A 607 12.67 -10.81 -33.16
N GLY A 608 13.60 -10.64 -34.11
CA GLY A 608 14.02 -9.31 -34.54
C GLY A 608 14.61 -8.53 -33.35
N MET A 609 14.09 -7.33 -33.10
CA MET A 609 14.48 -6.49 -31.96
C MET A 609 13.66 -6.75 -30.70
N GLY A 610 12.53 -7.46 -30.80
CA GLY A 610 11.63 -7.74 -29.69
C GLY A 610 11.85 -9.10 -29.06
N LYS A 611 11.05 -9.37 -28.03
CA LYS A 611 11.12 -10.60 -27.23
C LYS A 611 9.74 -11.20 -27.04
N VAL A 612 9.70 -12.52 -26.87
CA VAL A 612 8.47 -13.27 -26.64
C VAL A 612 8.64 -14.17 -25.42
N PHE A 613 7.69 -14.14 -24.50
CA PHE A 613 7.56 -15.07 -23.39
C PHE A 613 6.27 -15.88 -23.57
N VAL A 614 6.35 -17.19 -23.41
CA VAL A 614 5.22 -18.10 -23.58
C VAL A 614 5.09 -19.03 -22.38
N ILE A 615 3.87 -19.19 -21.88
CA ILE A 615 3.52 -20.14 -20.83
C ILE A 615 2.18 -20.82 -21.12
N GLY A 616 2.06 -22.07 -20.70
CA GLY A 616 0.87 -22.92 -20.84
C GLY A 616 -0.29 -22.68 -19.86
N ASP A 617 -0.21 -21.66 -19.00
CA ASP A 617 -1.23 -21.28 -18.02
C ASP A 617 -1.09 -19.77 -17.68
N PRO A 618 -2.17 -19.03 -17.41
CA PRO A 618 -2.14 -17.63 -16.98
C PRO A 618 -1.75 -17.41 -15.51
N TRP A 619 -0.80 -18.19 -14.98
CA TRP A 619 -0.43 -18.39 -13.56
C TRP A 619 -0.25 -17.17 -12.62
N ILE A 620 -0.26 -15.95 -13.15
CA ILE A 620 -0.12 -14.66 -12.47
C ILE A 620 -1.46 -14.06 -11.99
N TYR A 621 -2.42 -14.92 -11.68
CA TYR A 621 -3.68 -14.57 -11.03
C TYR A 621 -3.47 -13.90 -9.67
N ASN A 622 -4.38 -13.00 -9.30
CA ASN A 622 -4.39 -12.38 -7.98
C ASN A 622 -4.27 -13.42 -6.85
N GLU A 623 -4.96 -14.55 -6.92
CA GLU A 623 -4.94 -15.58 -5.86
C GLU A 623 -3.58 -16.27 -5.64
N TYR A 624 -2.69 -16.21 -6.63
CA TYR A 624 -1.35 -16.79 -6.58
C TYR A 624 -0.25 -15.74 -6.38
N LEU A 625 -0.58 -14.45 -6.45
CA LEU A 625 0.36 -13.36 -6.17
C LEU A 625 0.17 -12.74 -4.79
N ASN A 626 -1.05 -12.80 -4.25
CA ASN A 626 -1.41 -12.10 -3.01
C ASN A 626 -1.12 -12.88 -1.73
N GLY A 627 -0.42 -14.01 -1.81
CA GLY A 627 -0.06 -14.85 -0.66
C GLY A 627 -1.23 -15.57 0.04
N ARG A 628 -2.49 -15.47 -0.44
CA ARG A 628 -3.67 -16.07 0.20
C ARG A 628 -3.78 -17.58 0.06
N LYS A 629 -3.40 -18.14 -1.09
CA LYS A 629 -3.47 -19.60 -1.32
C LYS A 629 -2.12 -20.27 -1.11
N LEU A 630 -1.09 -19.75 -1.75
CA LEU A 630 0.18 -20.45 -1.84
C LEU A 630 0.91 -20.53 -0.49
N PRO A 631 1.53 -21.69 -0.18
CA PRO A 631 2.54 -21.79 0.86
C PRO A 631 3.73 -20.87 0.60
N SER A 632 4.47 -20.52 1.66
CA SER A 632 5.53 -19.50 1.62
C SER A 632 6.77 -19.89 0.81
N ASP A 633 6.93 -21.16 0.44
CA ASP A 633 8.03 -21.65 -0.39
C ASP A 633 7.80 -21.45 -1.89
N TYR A 634 6.64 -20.94 -2.30
CA TYR A 634 6.35 -20.54 -3.68
C TYR A 634 6.62 -19.06 -3.90
N GLU A 635 7.40 -18.75 -4.93
CA GLU A 635 7.92 -17.40 -5.20
C GLU A 635 7.19 -16.70 -6.36
N ASN A 636 5.89 -16.94 -6.52
CA ASN A 636 5.10 -16.44 -7.65
C ASN A 636 5.13 -14.90 -7.77
N PHE A 637 5.03 -14.16 -6.65
CA PHE A 637 5.09 -12.69 -6.65
C PHE A 637 6.44 -12.15 -7.15
N ASP A 638 7.54 -12.71 -6.64
CA ASP A 638 8.90 -12.35 -7.06
C ASP A 638 9.12 -12.61 -8.55
N ALA A 639 8.65 -13.77 -9.03
CA ALA A 639 8.77 -14.13 -10.44
C ALA A 639 7.84 -13.27 -11.33
N ALA A 640 6.63 -12.91 -10.91
CA ALA A 640 5.81 -11.95 -11.63
C ALA A 640 6.52 -10.58 -11.74
N THR A 641 7.15 -10.13 -10.66
CA THR A 641 7.95 -8.89 -10.63
C THR A 641 9.15 -8.96 -11.58
N ALA A 642 9.89 -10.06 -11.57
CA ALA A 642 11.02 -10.29 -12.48
C ALA A 642 10.59 -10.33 -13.95
N LEU A 643 9.45 -10.98 -14.25
CA LEU A 643 8.89 -11.02 -15.60
C LEU A 643 8.49 -9.62 -16.08
N ALA A 644 7.82 -8.83 -15.25
CA ALA A 644 7.46 -7.45 -15.57
C ALA A 644 8.72 -6.60 -15.86
N HIS A 645 9.76 -6.70 -15.04
CA HIS A 645 11.04 -6.05 -15.31
C HIS A 645 11.65 -6.47 -16.65
N TRP A 646 11.61 -7.76 -16.99
CA TRP A 646 12.17 -8.26 -18.24
C TRP A 646 11.37 -7.80 -19.46
N LEU A 647 10.04 -7.75 -19.36
CA LEU A 647 9.15 -7.25 -20.42
C LEU A 647 9.30 -5.74 -20.64
N LEU A 648 9.61 -4.98 -19.58
CA LEU A 648 9.85 -3.54 -19.65
C LEU A 648 11.28 -3.17 -20.02
N LYS A 649 12.20 -4.12 -20.22
CA LYS A 649 13.57 -3.85 -20.70
C LYS A 649 13.68 -4.13 -22.18
#